data_AF-A0A842NPY9-F1
#
_entry.id   AF-A0A842NPY9-F1
#
_cell.length_a   1.000
_cell.length_b   1.000
_cell.length_c   1.000
_cell.angle_alpha   90.00
_cell.angle_beta   90.00
_cell.angle_gamma   90.00
#
_symmetry.space_group_name_H-M   'P 1'
#
loop_
_entity.id
_entity.type
_entity.pdbx_description
1 polymer ?
#
loop_
_entity_poly.entity_id
_entity_poly.type
_entity_poly.pdbx_seq_one_letter_code
_entity_poly.pdbx_strand_id
1 'polypeptide(L)'
;MIFTNGYYHALDRTEYALSEKGDWVEQPIELTTGEQPLDKDEMEPERVGTSLNPFQHQLQALSAKIKEGAGKVEFEFFGAGKGQKERATPESFDSEERREMRELAEINEVESSTHATVAVTGLAGFDPQRGFEEQMRDQNVREIKKAVEFAADASTGGAIVVHTGEWNRPIIDHHGHEIEGGIKYEFTGYEGEEKKAPIMVVDDRTGELRAMRKDTPVYEPVFKTVEDYEKENGKKVIGTRDKYGNLYEEDDWIGVTGDVVKRDWEFDRNKAETMFKRVPHWNPEQTNFKTIERNWTYFLEKAMRWNERNPGKELTPEEIFAKTQYMNQVLQAKGSSLYHARFYEREKEAKDAALKALRFYEKLDKSLSEEEKYKLMTRQGYFNTYSEFIPPKNISVLEHLNEIVKNHEDSMRYTHEASAAADVQATQFYEAMEHAKSLDKYGLKKSSESIAELGIMAWQKYEKNKDHLKEALYIAPENWHPNQFGSHPDELLKMVDGARNEMIKRLSPSLGREKAEELAQTHIKTTIDTGHLNLWKSHLKRKTDENGVPIESDEEFNKRFAKWSVEKLKKLHEAKAIGHVHLTDNFGYDDEHVHIGKGNAPVKEMVDFLTEKGYKDFIVEPGSFNPQTVLPEAWSFFGSPVYSVPTAGQAGRFSEIHKRHFGYDAPPLYIVGAYAPTNEWKIWSEVPLE
;
A
#
# COMPACT_ATOMS: atom_id res chain seq x y z
N MET A 1 -22.20 -25.14 53.98
CA MET A 1 -22.03 -24.65 52.59
C MET A 1 -22.10 -25.89 51.72
N ILE A 2 -23.29 -26.20 51.19
CA ILE A 2 -23.56 -27.40 50.40
C ILE A 2 -23.61 -26.93 48.94
N PHE A 3 -22.69 -27.43 48.12
CA PHE A 3 -22.71 -27.22 46.68
C PHE A 3 -23.76 -28.14 46.06
N THR A 4 -24.86 -27.57 45.59
CA THR A 4 -25.82 -28.26 44.72
C THR A 4 -25.31 -28.19 43.29
N ASN A 5 -24.59 -29.23 42.85
CA ASN A 5 -24.36 -29.48 41.43
C ASN A 5 -25.63 -30.11 40.84
N GLY A 6 -26.52 -29.27 40.31
CA GLY A 6 -27.68 -29.73 39.54
C GLY A 6 -27.25 -30.15 38.14
N TYR A 7 -26.93 -31.42 37.96
CA TYR A 7 -26.89 -32.04 36.64
C TYR A 7 -28.34 -32.41 36.30
N TYR A 8 -28.93 -31.75 35.31
CA TYR A 8 -30.27 -32.09 34.82
C TYR A 8 -30.12 -33.02 33.62
N HIS A 9 -30.60 -34.25 33.74
CA HIS A 9 -30.69 -35.20 32.64
C HIS A 9 -31.91 -34.85 31.78
N ALA A 10 -31.88 -35.10 30.47
CA ALA A 10 -33.02 -34.96 29.56
C ALA A 10 -34.24 -35.85 29.91
N LEU A 11 -34.17 -36.61 31.02
CA LEU A 11 -35.19 -37.52 31.53
C LEU A 11 -35.58 -37.22 32.99
N ASP A 12 -35.09 -36.13 33.60
CA ASP A 12 -35.52 -35.71 34.94
C ASP A 12 -36.95 -35.16 34.89
N ARG A 13 -37.92 -36.09 34.78
CA ARG A 13 -39.34 -35.83 34.94
C ARG A 13 -39.63 -35.69 36.43
N THR A 14 -39.82 -34.47 36.92
CA THR A 14 -40.78 -34.30 38.01
C THR A 14 -42.17 -34.48 37.40
N GLU A 15 -42.89 -35.48 37.89
CA GLU A 15 -44.23 -35.86 37.48
C GLU A 15 -45.15 -34.63 37.31
N TYR A 16 -45.68 -34.44 36.10
CA TYR A 16 -46.74 -33.48 35.82
C TYR A 16 -48.01 -33.88 36.59
N ALA A 17 -48.12 -33.46 37.84
CA ALA A 17 -49.39 -33.36 38.53
C ALA A 17 -50.05 -32.04 38.13
N LEU A 18 -51.18 -32.14 37.41
CA LEU A 18 -52.12 -31.04 37.21
C LEU A 18 -52.50 -30.46 38.58
N SER A 19 -52.06 -29.24 38.86
CA SER A 19 -52.42 -28.47 40.04
C SER A 19 -52.91 -27.09 39.59
N GLU A 20 -54.17 -26.79 39.93
CA GLU A 20 -54.97 -25.62 39.52
C GLU A 20 -54.50 -24.25 40.05
N LYS A 21 -53.23 -24.10 40.44
CA LYS A 21 -52.69 -22.79 40.84
C LYS A 21 -51.36 -22.56 40.17
N GLY A 22 -51.43 -21.86 39.04
CA GLY A 22 -50.31 -21.50 38.20
C GLY A 22 -49.38 -20.50 38.88
N ASP A 23 -48.36 -21.02 39.53
CA ASP A 23 -47.10 -20.32 39.77
C ASP A 23 -45.98 -21.36 39.70
N TRP A 24 -45.46 -21.59 38.49
CA TRP A 24 -44.17 -22.24 38.28
C TRP A 24 -43.25 -21.25 37.58
N VAL A 25 -42.10 -21.03 38.21
CA VAL A 25 -40.96 -20.29 37.64
C VAL A 25 -40.36 -21.16 36.54
N GLU A 26 -40.94 -21.08 35.36
CA GLU A 26 -40.30 -21.47 34.10
C GLU A 26 -40.13 -20.20 33.27
N GLN A 27 -39.13 -19.39 33.63
CA GLN A 27 -38.46 -18.71 32.55
C GLN A 27 -37.45 -19.71 32.02
N PRO A 28 -37.55 -20.15 30.74
CA PRO A 28 -36.41 -20.79 30.11
C PRO A 28 -35.22 -19.87 30.35
N ILE A 29 -34.04 -20.43 30.57
CA ILE A 29 -32.82 -19.63 30.49
C ILE A 29 -32.88 -18.99 29.11
N GLU A 30 -33.22 -17.69 29.06
CA GLU A 30 -32.96 -16.86 27.91
C GLU A 30 -31.44 -16.87 27.78
N LEU A 31 -30.93 -17.83 27.02
CA LEU A 31 -29.74 -17.56 26.23
C LEU A 31 -30.15 -16.33 25.45
N THR A 32 -29.67 -15.17 25.89
CA THR A 32 -29.81 -13.90 25.22
C THR A 32 -29.05 -13.99 23.91
N THR A 33 -29.57 -14.75 22.94
CA THR A 33 -29.31 -14.53 21.53
C THR A 33 -30.07 -13.26 21.19
N GLY A 34 -29.47 -12.12 21.55
CA GLY A 34 -30.06 -10.79 21.48
C GLY A 34 -30.40 -10.31 20.07
N GLU A 35 -30.20 -11.12 19.04
CA GLU A 35 -30.55 -10.80 17.67
C GLU A 35 -31.32 -11.98 17.07
N GLN A 36 -32.48 -11.69 16.50
CA GLN A 36 -33.17 -12.67 15.66
C GLN A 36 -32.27 -13.00 14.46
N PRO A 37 -32.19 -14.27 14.04
CA PRO A 37 -31.43 -14.65 12.86
C PRO A 37 -31.88 -13.82 11.66
N LEU A 38 -30.95 -13.52 10.76
CA LEU A 38 -31.26 -12.85 9.50
C LEU A 38 -32.11 -13.81 8.70
N ASP A 39 -33.42 -13.58 8.65
CA ASP A 39 -34.35 -14.46 7.95
C ASP A 39 -34.17 -14.31 6.43
N LYS A 40 -33.18 -15.03 5.89
CA LYS A 40 -32.79 -14.97 4.49
C LYS A 40 -32.92 -16.34 3.84
N ASP A 41 -34.04 -16.53 3.16
CA ASP A 41 -34.26 -17.66 2.26
C ASP A 41 -33.17 -17.77 1.16
N GLU A 42 -32.38 -16.70 0.91
CA GLU A 42 -31.31 -16.66 -0.09
C GLU A 42 -29.92 -17.08 0.43
N MET A 43 -29.74 -17.30 1.75
CA MET A 43 -28.48 -17.78 2.36
C MET A 43 -28.62 -19.23 2.79
N GLU A 44 -28.95 -20.09 1.83
CA GLU A 44 -29.01 -21.54 2.01
C GLU A 44 -27.63 -22.09 2.42
N PRO A 45 -27.56 -23.18 3.19
CA PRO A 45 -26.27 -23.73 3.65
C PRO A 45 -25.28 -24.05 2.52
N GLU A 46 -25.78 -24.37 1.32
CA GLU A 46 -24.98 -24.59 0.10
C GLU A 46 -24.19 -23.34 -0.36
N ARG A 47 -24.63 -22.14 0.02
CA ARG A 47 -24.04 -20.87 -0.43
C ARG A 47 -22.99 -20.31 0.54
N VAL A 48 -22.88 -20.90 1.72
CA VAL A 48 -21.94 -20.48 2.76
C VAL A 48 -20.90 -21.59 2.95
N GLY A 49 -19.67 -21.32 2.51
CA GLY A 49 -18.54 -22.21 2.65
C GLY A 49 -17.64 -21.87 3.84
N THR A 50 -16.51 -22.58 3.94
CA THR A 50 -15.50 -22.33 4.98
C THR A 50 -14.10 -22.69 4.49
N SER A 51 -13.05 -22.10 5.07
CA SER A 51 -11.68 -22.48 4.75
C SER A 51 -11.30 -23.83 5.38
N LEU A 52 -10.35 -24.52 4.76
CA LEU A 52 -9.77 -25.75 5.27
C LEU A 52 -8.71 -25.44 6.32
N ASN A 53 -8.63 -26.24 7.38
CA ASN A 53 -7.61 -26.04 8.41
C ASN A 53 -6.18 -26.12 7.81
N PRO A 54 -5.40 -25.03 7.80
CA PRO A 54 -4.12 -24.96 7.11
C PRO A 54 -3.01 -25.78 7.80
N PHE A 55 -3.24 -26.19 9.06
CA PHE A 55 -2.31 -27.01 9.86
C PHE A 55 -2.60 -28.51 9.75
N GLN A 56 -3.61 -28.90 8.96
CA GLN A 56 -3.94 -30.29 8.67
C GLN A 56 -3.57 -30.67 7.24
N HIS A 57 -3.54 -31.97 6.98
CA HIS A 57 -3.41 -32.47 5.62
C HIS A 57 -4.65 -32.07 4.81
N GLN A 58 -4.46 -31.37 3.69
CA GLN A 58 -5.57 -30.72 2.97
C GLN A 58 -6.64 -31.71 2.48
N LEU A 59 -6.25 -32.91 2.03
CA LEU A 59 -7.22 -33.96 1.65
C LEU A 59 -8.09 -34.42 2.83
N GLN A 60 -7.51 -34.50 4.03
CA GLN A 60 -8.24 -34.91 5.23
C GLN A 60 -9.15 -33.77 5.71
N ALA A 61 -8.66 -32.54 5.68
CA ALA A 61 -9.43 -31.35 6.02
C ALA A 61 -10.63 -31.20 5.07
N LEU A 62 -10.43 -31.41 3.77
CA LEU A 62 -11.49 -31.43 2.76
C LEU A 62 -12.56 -32.47 3.09
N SER A 63 -12.14 -33.73 3.34
CA SER A 63 -13.08 -34.80 3.71
C SER A 63 -13.86 -34.48 4.99
N ALA A 64 -13.23 -33.82 5.96
CA ALA A 64 -13.89 -33.41 7.19
C ALA A 64 -14.94 -32.32 6.93
N LYS A 65 -14.61 -31.26 6.19
CA LYS A 65 -15.55 -30.16 5.87
C LYS A 65 -16.72 -30.62 5.01
N ILE A 66 -16.51 -31.52 4.07
CA ILE A 66 -17.61 -32.15 3.32
C ILE A 66 -18.57 -32.89 4.27
N LYS A 67 -18.06 -33.62 5.27
CA LYS A 67 -18.88 -34.32 6.27
C LYS A 67 -19.58 -33.37 7.25
N GLU A 68 -19.02 -32.18 7.48
CA GLU A 68 -19.68 -31.10 8.22
C GLU A 68 -20.83 -30.47 7.41
N GLY A 69 -20.94 -30.77 6.12
CA GLY A 69 -21.99 -30.26 5.23
C GLY A 69 -21.60 -29.00 4.46
N ALA A 70 -20.31 -28.68 4.35
CA ALA A 70 -19.84 -27.55 3.57
C ALA A 70 -20.11 -27.77 2.07
N GLY A 71 -20.92 -26.91 1.45
CA GLY A 71 -21.13 -26.88 0.00
C GLY A 71 -19.99 -26.20 -0.76
N LYS A 72 -19.19 -25.38 -0.07
CA LYS A 72 -18.00 -24.72 -0.61
C LYS A 72 -16.84 -24.76 0.37
N VAL A 73 -15.63 -24.87 -0.15
CA VAL A 73 -14.41 -24.92 0.66
C VAL A 73 -13.28 -24.10 0.07
N GLU A 74 -12.46 -23.47 0.89
CA GLU A 74 -11.24 -22.83 0.43
C GLU A 74 -10.00 -23.61 0.87
N PHE A 75 -9.16 -24.02 -0.08
CA PHE A 75 -7.85 -24.58 0.25
C PHE A 75 -6.93 -23.49 0.77
N GLU A 76 -6.43 -23.63 1.99
CA GLU A 76 -5.65 -22.59 2.67
C GLU A 76 -4.21 -23.04 2.93
N PHE A 77 -3.25 -22.18 2.60
CA PHE A 77 -1.82 -22.46 2.78
C PHE A 77 -1.15 -21.41 3.65
N PHE A 78 -0.36 -21.83 4.63
CA PHE A 78 0.44 -20.95 5.50
C PHE A 78 1.95 -21.04 5.24
N GLY A 79 2.38 -22.09 4.51
CA GLY A 79 3.78 -22.28 4.16
C GLY A 79 4.17 -21.48 2.92
N ALA A 80 5.38 -20.94 2.93
CA ALA A 80 6.05 -20.37 1.77
C ALA A 80 7.39 -21.09 1.52
N GLY A 81 7.84 -21.13 0.26
CA GLY A 81 9.10 -21.77 -0.10
C GLY A 81 9.01 -23.29 -0.03
N LYS A 82 9.85 -23.92 0.80
CA LYS A 82 9.83 -25.37 1.01
C LYS A 82 8.82 -25.73 2.11
N GLY A 83 7.73 -26.37 1.75
CA GLY A 83 6.70 -26.81 2.70
C GLY A 83 7.21 -27.80 3.74
N GLN A 84 6.56 -27.78 4.91
CA GLN A 84 6.78 -28.71 6.03
C GLN A 84 5.42 -29.20 6.55
N LYS A 85 5.42 -30.20 7.43
CA LYS A 85 4.19 -30.86 7.88
C LYS A 85 3.20 -29.88 8.54
N GLU A 86 3.71 -28.94 9.34
CA GLU A 86 2.91 -27.94 10.05
C GLU A 86 2.64 -26.69 9.20
N ARG A 87 3.30 -26.54 8.05
CA ARG A 87 3.18 -25.40 7.15
C ARG A 87 3.24 -25.89 5.72
N ALA A 88 2.15 -26.52 5.30
CA ALA A 88 2.02 -27.03 3.95
C ALA A 88 2.04 -25.87 2.96
N THR A 89 2.64 -26.14 1.81
CA THR A 89 2.63 -25.28 0.62
C THR A 89 1.77 -25.96 -0.45
N PRO A 90 1.34 -25.25 -1.51
CA PRO A 90 0.69 -25.90 -2.64
C PRO A 90 1.51 -27.06 -3.24
N GLU A 91 2.85 -26.95 -3.23
CA GLU A 91 3.78 -28.00 -3.70
C GLU A 91 4.01 -29.15 -2.71
N SER A 92 3.37 -29.12 -1.53
CA SER A 92 3.45 -30.23 -0.57
C SER A 92 2.61 -31.43 -0.97
N PHE A 93 1.68 -31.25 -1.92
CA PHE A 93 0.75 -32.28 -2.39
C PHE A 93 1.09 -32.69 -3.80
N ASP A 94 1.28 -33.99 -4.01
CA ASP A 94 1.64 -34.52 -5.32
C ASP A 94 0.44 -34.55 -6.29
N SER A 95 0.69 -34.95 -7.54
CA SER A 95 -0.35 -34.97 -8.58
C SER A 95 -1.49 -35.95 -8.29
N GLU A 96 -1.23 -37.02 -7.55
CA GLU A 96 -2.25 -38.01 -7.19
C GLU A 96 -3.14 -37.46 -6.08
N GLU A 97 -2.57 -36.88 -5.04
CA GLU A 97 -3.32 -36.24 -3.96
C GLU A 97 -4.18 -35.07 -4.47
N ARG A 98 -3.63 -34.24 -5.37
CA ARG A 98 -4.38 -33.16 -6.02
C ARG A 98 -5.57 -33.70 -6.82
N ARG A 99 -5.38 -34.79 -7.57
CA ARG A 99 -6.47 -35.46 -8.28
C ARG A 99 -7.53 -35.99 -7.31
N GLU A 100 -7.12 -36.62 -6.21
CA GLU A 100 -8.04 -37.13 -5.19
C GLU A 100 -8.85 -36.01 -4.53
N MET A 101 -8.23 -34.86 -4.23
CA MET A 101 -8.94 -33.69 -3.72
C MET A 101 -10.01 -33.21 -4.70
N ARG A 102 -9.66 -33.09 -5.98
CA ARG A 102 -10.60 -32.69 -7.03
C ARG A 102 -11.74 -33.68 -7.17
N GLU A 103 -11.45 -34.97 -7.32
CA GLU A 103 -12.47 -36.02 -7.47
C GLU A 103 -13.40 -36.07 -6.25
N LEU A 104 -12.85 -35.90 -5.04
CA LEU A 104 -13.65 -35.85 -3.82
C LEU A 104 -14.59 -34.64 -3.81
N ALA A 105 -14.13 -33.45 -4.22
CA ALA A 105 -14.98 -32.27 -4.34
C ALA A 105 -16.04 -32.45 -5.44
N GLU A 106 -15.67 -32.97 -6.60
CA GLU A 106 -16.59 -33.23 -7.72
C GLU A 106 -17.72 -34.20 -7.36
N ILE A 107 -17.39 -35.34 -6.71
CA ILE A 107 -18.36 -36.38 -6.32
C ILE A 107 -19.38 -35.84 -5.31
N ASN A 108 -18.96 -34.93 -4.43
CA ASN A 108 -19.82 -34.34 -3.41
C ASN A 108 -20.44 -33.01 -3.85
N GLU A 109 -20.26 -32.62 -5.12
CA GLU A 109 -20.76 -31.36 -5.69
C GLU A 109 -20.27 -30.11 -4.94
N VAL A 110 -19.10 -30.19 -4.31
CA VAL A 110 -18.49 -29.10 -3.54
C VAL A 110 -17.72 -28.18 -4.47
N GLU A 111 -17.99 -26.87 -4.37
CA GLU A 111 -17.20 -25.84 -5.04
C GLU A 111 -15.96 -25.51 -4.19
N SER A 112 -14.89 -25.07 -4.84
CA SER A 112 -13.65 -24.78 -4.12
C SER A 112 -12.89 -23.59 -4.67
N SER A 113 -12.31 -22.78 -3.80
CA SER A 113 -11.32 -21.73 -4.10
C SER A 113 -9.95 -22.10 -3.53
N THR A 114 -8.94 -21.25 -3.73
CA THR A 114 -7.59 -21.45 -3.20
C THR A 114 -7.04 -20.15 -2.63
N HIS A 115 -6.78 -20.13 -1.33
CA HIS A 115 -6.01 -19.09 -0.67
C HIS A 115 -4.52 -19.34 -0.85
N ALA A 116 -3.81 -18.42 -1.49
CA ALA A 116 -2.36 -18.50 -1.57
C ALA A 116 -1.71 -18.30 -0.19
N THR A 117 -0.40 -18.51 -0.08
CA THR A 117 0.27 -18.42 1.22
C THR A 117 0.06 -17.07 1.92
N VAL A 118 -0.54 -17.08 3.12
CA VAL A 118 -0.71 -15.85 3.94
C VAL A 118 0.62 -15.19 4.32
N ALA A 119 1.73 -15.95 4.26
CA ALA A 119 3.07 -15.42 4.49
C ALA A 119 3.59 -14.50 3.37
N VAL A 120 2.89 -14.44 2.23
CA VAL A 120 3.20 -13.52 1.14
C VAL A 120 2.16 -12.41 1.14
N THR A 121 2.59 -11.21 1.48
CA THR A 121 1.78 -9.99 1.39
C THR A 121 2.39 -9.07 0.33
N GLY A 122 1.53 -8.52 -0.52
CA GLY A 122 1.92 -7.60 -1.57
C GLY A 122 2.69 -8.21 -2.74
N LEU A 123 2.44 -7.69 -3.93
CA LEU A 123 3.04 -8.13 -5.19
C LEU A 123 3.92 -7.06 -5.86
N ALA A 124 4.20 -5.96 -5.18
CA ALA A 124 5.13 -4.91 -5.59
C ALA A 124 6.60 -5.23 -5.27
N GLY A 125 6.85 -6.14 -4.32
CA GLY A 125 8.20 -6.49 -3.84
C GLY A 125 8.76 -5.51 -2.81
N PHE A 126 7.90 -4.93 -1.97
CA PHE A 126 8.31 -3.95 -0.96
C PHE A 126 8.95 -4.62 0.27
N ASP A 127 10.10 -4.09 0.68
CA ASP A 127 10.79 -4.36 1.92
C ASP A 127 10.88 -3.04 2.73
N PRO A 128 10.42 -3.00 3.99
CA PRO A 128 10.44 -1.78 4.80
C PRO A 128 11.83 -1.16 5.04
N GLN A 129 12.91 -1.94 4.94
CA GLN A 129 14.28 -1.48 5.16
C GLN A 129 14.98 -1.07 3.87
N ARG A 130 14.69 -1.75 2.75
CA ARG A 130 15.42 -1.61 1.49
C ARG A 130 14.61 -0.98 0.36
N GLY A 131 13.30 -0.89 0.50
CA GLY A 131 12.40 -0.41 -0.54
C GLY A 131 11.92 -1.52 -1.46
N PHE A 132 11.75 -1.22 -2.74
CA PHE A 132 11.22 -2.18 -3.69
C PHE A 132 12.32 -3.02 -4.34
N GLU A 133 12.33 -4.31 -4.07
CA GLU A 133 13.31 -5.25 -4.63
C GLU A 133 12.66 -6.19 -5.65
N GLU A 134 13.25 -6.22 -6.86
CA GLU A 134 12.82 -7.10 -7.95
C GLU A 134 12.89 -8.59 -7.55
N GLN A 135 13.92 -8.96 -6.77
CA GLN A 135 14.10 -10.32 -6.28
C GLN A 135 12.96 -10.73 -5.32
N MET A 136 12.56 -9.86 -4.40
CA MET A 136 11.44 -10.11 -3.50
C MET A 136 10.15 -10.22 -4.31
N ARG A 137 9.93 -9.34 -5.29
CA ARG A 137 8.76 -9.41 -6.16
C ARG A 137 8.65 -10.75 -6.90
N ASP A 138 9.75 -11.20 -7.50
CA ASP A 138 9.81 -12.48 -8.21
C ASP A 138 9.58 -13.66 -7.26
N GLN A 139 10.10 -13.61 -6.02
CA GLN A 139 9.82 -14.62 -4.99
C GLN A 139 8.33 -14.67 -4.63
N ASN A 140 7.71 -13.53 -4.33
CA ASN A 140 6.28 -13.46 -4.02
C ASN A 140 5.43 -13.97 -5.18
N VAL A 141 5.70 -13.52 -6.41
CA VAL A 141 5.02 -13.98 -7.62
C VAL A 141 5.16 -15.49 -7.79
N ARG A 142 6.34 -16.07 -7.55
CA ARG A 142 6.53 -17.53 -7.64
C ARG A 142 5.69 -18.30 -6.64
N GLU A 143 5.54 -17.82 -5.41
CA GLU A 143 4.67 -18.48 -4.43
C GLU A 143 3.20 -18.45 -4.88
N ILE A 144 2.74 -17.35 -5.48
CA ILE A 144 1.38 -17.30 -6.03
C ILE A 144 1.25 -18.22 -7.25
N LYS A 145 2.26 -18.31 -8.12
CA LYS A 145 2.26 -19.25 -9.25
C LYS A 145 2.04 -20.68 -8.79
N LYS A 146 2.63 -21.11 -7.68
CA LYS A 146 2.39 -22.45 -7.10
C LYS A 146 0.93 -22.66 -6.72
N ALA A 147 0.28 -21.64 -6.15
CA ALA A 147 -1.15 -21.67 -5.82
C ALA A 147 -2.01 -21.75 -7.10
N VAL A 148 -1.67 -21.00 -8.16
CA VAL A 148 -2.35 -21.09 -9.46
C VAL A 148 -2.24 -22.50 -10.05
N GLU A 149 -1.07 -23.13 -9.97
CA GLU A 149 -0.90 -24.51 -10.44
C GLU A 149 -1.68 -25.52 -9.61
N PHE A 150 -1.68 -25.37 -8.28
CA PHE A 150 -2.47 -26.20 -7.41
C PHE A 150 -3.97 -26.06 -7.69
N ALA A 151 -4.49 -24.83 -7.79
CA ALA A 151 -5.90 -24.59 -8.09
C ALA A 151 -6.31 -25.25 -9.41
N ALA A 152 -5.49 -25.13 -10.45
CA ALA A 152 -5.76 -25.73 -11.75
C ALA A 152 -5.84 -27.28 -11.71
N ASP A 153 -5.11 -27.91 -10.81
CA ASP A 153 -5.03 -29.37 -10.72
C ASP A 153 -6.01 -29.96 -9.70
N ALA A 154 -6.19 -29.30 -8.55
CA ALA A 154 -6.81 -29.86 -7.34
C ALA A 154 -8.17 -29.25 -6.99
N SER A 155 -8.50 -28.08 -7.55
CA SER A 155 -9.76 -27.37 -7.26
C SER A 155 -10.78 -27.58 -8.39
N THR A 156 -12.00 -27.12 -8.14
CA THR A 156 -13.09 -27.03 -9.11
C THR A 156 -13.12 -25.67 -9.85
N GLY A 157 -12.12 -24.80 -9.64
CA GLY A 157 -12.06 -23.46 -10.25
C GLY A 157 -11.95 -22.33 -9.22
N GLY A 158 -12.44 -21.16 -9.60
CA GLY A 158 -12.72 -20.06 -8.67
C GLY A 158 -11.53 -19.14 -8.37
N ALA A 159 -11.64 -18.47 -7.22
CA ALA A 159 -10.67 -17.48 -6.77
C ALA A 159 -9.33 -18.10 -6.37
N ILE A 160 -8.25 -17.43 -6.76
CA ILE A 160 -6.92 -17.59 -6.17
C ILE A 160 -6.66 -16.32 -5.34
N VAL A 161 -6.91 -16.44 -4.04
CA VAL A 161 -6.89 -15.32 -3.11
C VAL A 161 -5.46 -14.99 -2.70
N VAL A 162 -5.15 -13.70 -2.65
CA VAL A 162 -3.84 -13.17 -2.26
C VAL A 162 -4.03 -11.93 -1.41
N HIS A 163 -3.47 -11.91 -0.20
CA HIS A 163 -3.46 -10.69 0.60
C HIS A 163 -2.71 -9.57 -0.13
N THR A 164 -3.30 -8.38 -0.13
CA THR A 164 -2.61 -7.16 -0.54
C THR A 164 -1.57 -6.74 0.52
N GLY A 165 -1.42 -5.45 0.80
CA GLY A 165 -0.33 -4.94 1.62
C GLY A 165 0.92 -4.63 0.80
N GLU A 166 0.73 -3.89 -0.30
CA GLU A 166 1.76 -3.65 -1.32
C GLU A 166 2.95 -2.81 -0.80
N TRP A 167 2.68 -1.84 0.07
CA TRP A 167 3.66 -1.07 0.83
C TRP A 167 2.99 -0.38 2.01
N ASN A 168 3.77 0.00 3.02
CA ASN A 168 3.25 0.74 4.16
C ASN A 168 2.99 2.21 3.78
N ARG A 169 1.87 2.76 4.24
CA ARG A 169 1.52 4.18 4.06
C ARG A 169 0.75 4.73 5.28
N PRO A 170 0.87 6.04 5.56
CA PRO A 170 -0.02 6.74 6.48
C PRO A 170 -1.50 6.51 6.16
N ILE A 171 -2.37 6.47 7.17
CA ILE A 171 -3.80 6.26 6.97
C ILE A 171 -4.40 7.43 6.16
N ILE A 172 -3.97 8.66 6.41
CA ILE A 172 -4.53 9.88 5.79
C ILE A 172 -4.35 9.99 4.27
N ASP A 173 -3.36 9.30 3.67
CA ASP A 173 -2.80 9.70 2.37
C ASP A 173 -3.81 9.61 1.20
N HIS A 174 -4.99 9.00 1.39
CA HIS A 174 -6.05 8.85 0.37
C HIS A 174 -7.47 9.26 0.81
N HIS A 175 -7.63 9.87 2.00
CA HIS A 175 -8.96 9.99 2.64
C HIS A 175 -9.35 11.43 2.97
N GLY A 176 -8.74 12.39 2.29
CA GLY A 176 -9.04 13.81 2.40
C GLY A 176 -10.09 14.25 1.37
N HIS A 177 -11.18 14.84 1.83
CA HIS A 177 -12.13 15.57 0.97
C HIS A 177 -11.85 17.07 1.05
N GLU A 178 -11.79 17.74 -0.09
CA GLU A 178 -11.73 19.20 -0.12
C GLU A 178 -13.00 19.79 0.50
N ILE A 179 -12.79 20.73 1.41
CA ILE A 179 -13.83 21.55 2.04
C ILE A 179 -13.42 23.02 1.90
N GLU A 180 -14.39 23.94 2.01
CA GLU A 180 -14.10 25.36 2.04
C GLU A 180 -13.14 25.67 3.22
N GLY A 181 -11.88 26.01 2.91
CA GLY A 181 -10.84 26.28 3.90
C GLY A 181 -9.88 25.13 4.23
N GLY A 182 -9.93 23.96 3.55
CA GLY A 182 -8.90 22.92 3.71
C GLY A 182 -9.30 21.52 3.22
N ILE A 183 -8.56 20.51 3.68
CA ILE A 183 -8.85 19.08 3.42
C ILE A 183 -9.33 18.43 4.71
N LYS A 184 -10.52 17.82 4.69
CA LYS A 184 -11.06 17.06 5.82
C LYS A 184 -10.78 15.57 5.63
N TYR A 185 -9.99 15.01 6.55
CA TYR A 185 -9.71 13.58 6.57
C TYR A 185 -10.76 12.83 7.40
N GLU A 186 -11.37 11.79 6.82
CA GLU A 186 -12.32 10.93 7.53
C GLU A 186 -11.64 9.90 8.43
N PHE A 187 -10.48 9.41 8.00
CA PHE A 187 -9.70 8.39 8.72
C PHE A 187 -8.34 8.94 9.16
N THR A 188 -7.88 8.50 10.33
CA THR A 188 -6.53 8.77 10.86
C THR A 188 -5.99 7.59 11.65
N GLY A 189 -4.70 7.33 11.50
CA GLY A 189 -3.93 6.35 12.27
C GLY A 189 -3.60 6.84 13.67
N TYR A 190 -3.29 8.12 13.83
CA TYR A 190 -2.98 8.73 15.13
C TYR A 190 -3.22 10.25 15.14
N GLU A 191 -3.26 10.84 16.33
CA GLU A 191 -3.47 12.28 16.51
C GLU A 191 -2.34 13.11 15.87
N GLY A 192 -2.70 13.98 14.93
CA GLY A 192 -1.75 14.85 14.22
C GLY A 192 -0.99 14.16 13.09
N GLU A 193 -1.44 12.99 12.63
CA GLU A 193 -0.87 12.29 11.46
C GLU A 193 -0.82 13.21 10.23
N GLU A 194 -1.81 14.09 10.03
CA GLU A 194 -1.86 15.04 8.92
C GLU A 194 -0.67 16.00 8.85
N LYS A 195 -0.02 16.25 9.99
CA LYS A 195 1.16 17.11 10.08
C LYS A 195 2.46 16.32 10.18
N LYS A 196 2.44 15.13 10.80
CA LYS A 196 3.66 14.41 11.21
C LYS A 196 3.98 13.20 10.34
N ALA A 197 3.04 12.73 9.52
CA ALA A 197 3.22 11.53 8.71
C ALA A 197 4.49 11.62 7.84
N PRO A 198 5.21 10.50 7.69
CA PRO A 198 6.31 10.45 6.74
C PRO A 198 5.78 10.56 5.31
N ILE A 199 6.47 11.36 4.50
CA ILE A 199 6.37 11.37 3.04
C ILE A 199 7.43 10.42 2.53
N MET A 200 7.04 9.48 1.67
CA MET A 200 7.98 8.56 1.05
C MET A 200 7.98 8.75 -0.46
N VAL A 201 9.17 8.84 -1.02
CA VAL A 201 9.42 8.77 -2.46
C VAL A 201 10.39 7.64 -2.74
N VAL A 202 10.37 7.15 -3.97
CA VAL A 202 11.23 6.06 -4.44
C VAL A 202 12.07 6.54 -5.62
N ASP A 203 13.33 6.13 -5.68
CA ASP A 203 14.14 6.24 -6.90
C ASP A 203 13.74 5.12 -7.85
N ASP A 204 13.12 5.45 -8.99
CA ASP A 204 12.55 4.46 -9.91
C ASP A 204 13.59 3.59 -10.63
N ARG A 205 14.90 3.86 -10.48
CA ARG A 205 15.99 3.04 -11.01
C ARG A 205 16.39 1.93 -10.06
N THR A 206 16.38 2.22 -8.76
CA THR A 206 16.93 1.33 -7.72
C THR A 206 15.86 0.72 -6.84
N GLY A 207 14.68 1.34 -6.75
CA GLY A 207 13.63 0.96 -5.80
C GLY A 207 13.88 1.47 -4.37
N GLU A 208 14.97 2.21 -4.14
CA GLU A 208 15.32 2.72 -2.81
C GLU A 208 14.33 3.78 -2.33
N LEU A 209 13.90 3.67 -1.06
CA LEU A 209 13.02 4.62 -0.41
C LEU A 209 13.79 5.80 0.16
N ARG A 210 13.16 6.97 0.10
CA ARG A 210 13.59 8.15 0.84
C ARG A 210 12.40 8.70 1.60
N ALA A 211 12.49 8.58 2.92
CA ALA A 211 11.51 9.11 3.85
C ALA A 211 11.88 10.55 4.25
N MET A 212 10.88 11.41 4.22
CA MET A 212 10.91 12.79 4.72
C MET A 212 9.70 12.97 5.65
N ARG A 213 9.62 14.03 6.44
CA ARG A 213 8.46 14.26 7.32
C ARG A 213 7.67 15.49 6.88
N LYS A 214 6.33 15.42 6.90
CA LYS A 214 5.44 16.55 6.54
C LYS A 214 5.68 17.81 7.40
N ASP A 215 6.18 17.64 8.63
CA ASP A 215 6.49 18.72 9.56
C ASP A 215 7.91 19.28 9.43
N THR A 216 8.73 18.75 8.52
CA THR A 216 10.07 19.30 8.27
C THR A 216 9.94 20.57 7.44
N PRO A 217 10.25 21.77 7.99
CA PRO A 217 10.17 23.00 7.25
C PRO A 217 11.19 23.02 6.11
N VAL A 218 10.75 23.43 4.92
CA VAL A 218 11.64 23.68 3.79
C VAL A 218 11.79 25.18 3.63
N TYR A 219 13.01 25.69 3.75
CA TYR A 219 13.28 27.11 3.56
C TYR A 219 13.65 27.40 2.11
N GLU A 220 12.92 28.32 1.48
CA GLU A 220 13.20 28.78 0.12
C GLU A 220 13.56 30.28 0.12
N PRO A 221 14.49 30.74 -0.74
CA PRO A 221 14.66 32.16 -0.99
C PRO A 221 13.39 32.76 -1.62
N VAL A 222 13.03 33.98 -1.22
CA VAL A 222 11.96 34.73 -1.87
C VAL A 222 12.55 35.38 -3.12
N PHE A 223 12.22 34.88 -4.30
CA PHE A 223 12.69 35.43 -5.58
C PHE A 223 11.80 36.56 -6.08
N LYS A 224 12.38 37.54 -6.79
CA LYS A 224 11.65 38.58 -7.51
C LYS A 224 10.83 37.96 -8.64
N THR A 225 9.56 38.33 -8.71
CA THR A 225 8.64 37.87 -9.76
C THR A 225 8.52 38.88 -10.91
N VAL A 226 7.87 38.46 -12.00
CA VAL A 226 7.49 39.38 -13.09
C VAL A 226 6.58 40.50 -12.55
N GLU A 227 5.66 40.18 -11.64
CA GLU A 227 4.81 41.17 -10.99
C GLU A 227 5.63 42.22 -10.20
N ASP A 228 6.63 41.78 -9.43
CA ASP A 228 7.56 42.69 -8.74
C ASP A 228 8.27 43.61 -9.75
N TYR A 229 8.74 43.04 -10.86
CA TYR A 229 9.46 43.77 -11.89
C TYR A 229 8.59 44.80 -12.63
N GLU A 230 7.33 44.47 -12.94
CA GLU A 230 6.40 45.44 -13.53
C GLU A 230 6.16 46.62 -12.57
N LYS A 231 5.98 46.34 -11.27
CA LYS A 231 5.77 47.37 -10.23
C LYS A 231 7.01 48.25 -10.05
N GLU A 232 8.20 47.67 -10.04
CA GLU A 232 9.46 48.39 -9.86
C GLU A 232 9.86 49.22 -11.09
N ASN A 233 9.63 48.72 -12.30
CA ASN A 233 10.18 49.31 -13.54
C ASN A 233 9.11 49.94 -14.46
N GLY A 234 7.82 49.77 -14.15
CA GLY A 234 6.71 50.31 -14.96
C GLY A 234 6.58 49.71 -16.36
N LYS A 235 7.26 48.60 -16.65
CA LYS A 235 7.26 47.93 -17.96
C LYS A 235 6.34 46.72 -17.92
N LYS A 236 5.35 46.68 -18.81
CA LYS A 236 4.43 45.55 -18.94
C LYS A 236 5.11 44.35 -19.61
N VAL A 237 5.14 43.22 -18.92
CA VAL A 237 5.72 41.93 -19.27
C VAL A 237 4.71 40.79 -19.12
N ILE A 238 3.78 40.87 -18.16
CA ILE A 238 2.71 39.90 -17.92
C ILE A 238 1.82 39.80 -19.17
N GLY A 239 1.57 38.57 -19.62
CA GLY A 239 0.78 38.28 -20.82
C GLY A 239 1.53 38.49 -22.14
N THR A 240 2.82 38.90 -22.10
CA THR A 240 3.68 38.89 -23.30
C THR A 240 4.24 37.49 -23.56
N ARG A 241 4.75 37.24 -24.77
CA ARG A 241 5.32 35.95 -25.16
C ARG A 241 6.81 36.05 -25.45
N ASP A 242 7.55 35.00 -25.11
CA ASP A 242 8.94 34.87 -25.50
C ASP A 242 9.09 34.56 -27.01
N LYS A 243 10.36 34.52 -27.49
CA LYS A 243 10.69 34.18 -28.88
C LYS A 243 10.27 32.77 -29.31
N TYR A 244 9.89 31.91 -28.37
CA TYR A 244 9.43 30.54 -28.59
C TYR A 244 7.90 30.41 -28.41
N GLY A 245 7.20 31.52 -28.16
CA GLY A 245 5.75 31.57 -27.98
C GLY A 245 5.26 31.29 -26.57
N ASN A 246 6.13 31.12 -25.57
CA ASN A 246 5.73 30.88 -24.19
C ASN A 246 5.17 32.16 -23.55
N LEU A 247 3.99 32.08 -22.94
CA LEU A 247 3.37 33.20 -22.21
C LEU A 247 4.09 33.44 -20.88
N TYR A 248 4.31 34.71 -20.53
CA TYR A 248 4.82 35.09 -19.20
C TYR A 248 3.66 35.36 -18.24
N GLU A 249 3.76 34.75 -17.07
CA GLU A 249 2.78 34.84 -15.99
C GLU A 249 3.31 35.72 -14.85
N GLU A 250 2.43 36.13 -13.95
CA GLU A 250 2.75 37.07 -12.87
C GLU A 250 3.76 36.49 -11.86
N ASP A 251 3.71 35.18 -11.61
CA ASP A 251 4.54 34.45 -10.63
C ASP A 251 5.79 33.80 -11.23
N ASP A 252 6.05 34.01 -12.53
CA ASP A 252 7.35 33.71 -13.15
C ASP A 252 8.44 34.56 -12.49
N TRP A 253 9.68 34.06 -12.49
CA TRP A 253 10.80 34.74 -11.85
C TRP A 253 11.52 35.71 -12.78
N ILE A 254 12.26 36.65 -12.22
CA ILE A 254 13.12 37.57 -12.96
C ILE A 254 14.59 37.27 -12.72
N GLY A 255 15.34 37.23 -13.82
CA GLY A 255 16.76 37.00 -13.89
C GLY A 255 17.60 38.25 -13.56
N VAL A 256 18.88 38.06 -13.21
CA VAL A 256 19.83 39.17 -12.94
C VAL A 256 19.92 40.16 -14.10
N THR A 257 19.72 39.70 -15.33
CA THR A 257 19.74 40.53 -16.55
C THR A 257 18.37 41.09 -16.94
N GLY A 258 17.32 40.89 -16.12
CA GLY A 258 15.95 41.30 -16.41
C GLY A 258 15.21 40.38 -17.38
N ASP A 259 15.78 39.22 -17.72
CA ASP A 259 15.13 38.15 -18.47
C ASP A 259 14.13 37.38 -17.59
N VAL A 260 13.02 36.95 -18.17
CA VAL A 260 12.03 36.13 -17.45
C VAL A 260 12.52 34.69 -17.37
N VAL A 261 12.47 34.12 -16.16
CA VAL A 261 12.76 32.72 -15.86
C VAL A 261 11.45 32.05 -15.50
N LYS A 262 10.94 31.20 -16.40
CA LYS A 262 9.65 30.54 -16.18
C LYS A 262 9.67 29.62 -14.97
N ARG A 263 8.58 29.62 -14.22
CA ARG A 263 8.39 28.73 -13.07
C ARG A 263 8.28 27.26 -13.47
N ASP A 264 7.69 26.96 -14.62
CA ASP A 264 7.57 25.59 -15.16
C ASP A 264 8.94 24.94 -15.47
N TRP A 265 10.00 25.74 -15.55
CA TRP A 265 11.36 25.25 -15.78
C TRP A 265 12.05 24.76 -14.50
N GLU A 266 11.43 24.90 -13.33
CA GLU A 266 12.03 24.62 -12.03
C GLU A 266 12.62 23.21 -11.94
N PHE A 267 11.94 22.21 -12.50
CA PHE A 267 12.37 20.80 -12.46
C PHE A 267 12.95 20.29 -13.80
N ASP A 268 13.22 21.18 -14.76
CA ASP A 268 13.83 20.81 -16.04
C ASP A 268 15.37 20.88 -15.94
N ARG A 269 16.02 19.72 -16.06
CA ARG A 269 17.47 19.59 -16.06
C ARG A 269 18.16 20.44 -17.13
N ASN A 270 17.53 20.64 -18.29
CA ASN A 270 18.09 21.47 -19.36
C ASN A 270 17.95 22.98 -19.09
N LYS A 271 17.18 23.36 -18.06
CA LYS A 271 16.95 24.74 -17.65
C LYS A 271 17.57 25.07 -16.29
N ALA A 272 18.21 24.10 -15.66
CA ALA A 272 19.12 24.19 -14.53
C ALA A 272 19.84 25.54 -14.38
N GLU A 273 20.67 25.88 -15.36
CA GLU A 273 21.50 27.09 -15.33
C GLU A 273 20.66 28.38 -15.34
N THR A 274 19.45 28.32 -15.88
CA THR A 274 18.52 29.45 -15.86
C THR A 274 18.00 29.72 -14.45
N MET A 275 17.90 28.69 -13.59
CA MET A 275 17.48 28.85 -12.20
C MET A 275 18.49 29.66 -11.36
N PHE A 276 19.76 29.72 -11.77
CA PHE A 276 20.78 30.57 -11.14
C PHE A 276 20.62 32.05 -11.42
N LYS A 277 19.89 32.39 -12.47
CA LYS A 277 19.68 33.78 -12.83
C LYS A 277 18.67 34.45 -11.90
N ARG A 278 17.81 33.68 -11.22
CA ARG A 278 16.74 34.22 -10.38
C ARG A 278 17.29 35.15 -9.30
N VAL A 279 16.67 36.30 -9.14
CA VAL A 279 17.13 37.32 -8.18
C VAL A 279 16.39 37.16 -6.85
N PRO A 280 17.04 36.74 -5.76
CA PRO A 280 16.42 36.73 -4.44
C PRO A 280 16.25 38.17 -3.90
N HIS A 281 15.20 38.39 -3.11
CA HIS A 281 14.95 39.64 -2.40
C HIS A 281 16.04 39.85 -1.34
N TRP A 282 16.78 40.95 -1.45
CA TRP A 282 17.83 41.34 -0.50
C TRP A 282 17.24 42.12 0.68
N ASN A 283 17.63 41.75 1.90
CA ASN A 283 17.31 42.50 3.11
C ASN A 283 18.55 43.33 3.55
N PRO A 284 18.57 44.65 3.29
CA PRO A 284 19.71 45.49 3.63
C PRO A 284 19.91 45.66 5.15
N GLU A 285 18.86 45.52 5.96
CA GLU A 285 18.95 45.73 7.41
C GLU A 285 19.69 44.58 8.12
N GLN A 286 19.43 43.34 7.70
CA GLN A 286 20.04 42.14 8.27
C GLN A 286 21.24 41.63 7.46
N THR A 287 21.55 42.26 6.31
CA THR A 287 22.62 41.83 5.39
C THR A 287 22.48 40.36 4.98
N ASN A 288 21.25 39.94 4.69
CA ASN A 288 20.93 38.58 4.25
C ASN A 288 19.87 38.59 3.13
N PHE A 289 19.68 37.44 2.47
CA PHE A 289 18.57 37.27 1.54
C PHE A 289 17.31 36.87 2.30
N LYS A 290 16.15 37.40 1.88
CA LYS A 290 14.86 37.04 2.46
C LYS A 290 14.54 35.58 2.13
N THR A 291 14.30 34.78 3.17
CA THR A 291 13.83 33.40 3.06
C THR A 291 12.41 33.28 3.59
N ILE A 292 11.69 32.28 3.12
CA ILE A 292 10.35 31.92 3.58
C ILE A 292 10.31 30.45 3.96
N GLU A 293 9.65 30.15 5.07
CA GLU A 293 9.37 28.79 5.49
C GLU A 293 8.20 28.22 4.68
N ARG A 294 8.39 27.04 4.10
CA ARG A 294 7.38 26.28 3.37
C ARG A 294 6.98 25.04 4.15
N ASN A 295 5.69 24.89 4.35
CA ASN A 295 5.07 23.73 4.98
C ASN A 295 4.43 22.81 3.94
N TRP A 296 3.88 21.67 4.37
CA TRP A 296 3.23 20.72 3.48
C TRP A 296 2.08 21.31 2.65
N THR A 297 1.27 22.20 3.23
CA THR A 297 0.15 22.87 2.52
C THR A 297 0.63 23.63 1.29
N TYR A 298 1.77 24.31 1.37
CA TYR A 298 2.38 24.97 0.22
C TYR A 298 2.68 23.99 -0.92
N PHE A 299 3.14 22.77 -0.61
CA PHE A 299 3.47 21.76 -1.62
C PHE A 299 2.22 21.12 -2.24
N LEU A 300 1.12 21.00 -1.50
CA LEU A 300 -0.19 20.64 -2.06
C LEU A 300 -0.63 21.65 -3.12
N GLU A 301 -0.64 22.94 -2.78
CA GLU A 301 -1.01 24.03 -3.69
C GLU A 301 -0.03 24.17 -4.87
N LYS A 302 1.26 23.94 -4.63
CA LYS A 302 2.30 23.96 -5.67
C LYS A 302 2.08 22.82 -6.67
N ALA A 303 1.66 21.63 -6.22
CA ALA A 303 1.32 20.49 -7.07
C ALA A 303 0.07 20.73 -7.91
N MET A 304 -1.00 21.27 -7.32
CA MET A 304 -2.20 21.63 -8.07
C MET A 304 -1.88 22.60 -9.21
N ARG A 305 -1.20 23.71 -8.91
CA ARG A 305 -0.79 24.70 -9.92
C ARG A 305 0.15 24.13 -10.97
N TRP A 306 1.11 23.29 -10.56
CA TRP A 306 2.01 22.63 -11.51
C TRP A 306 1.23 21.75 -12.50
N ASN A 307 0.29 20.94 -12.00
CA ASN A 307 -0.49 20.00 -12.80
C ASN A 307 -1.45 20.72 -13.75
N GLU A 308 -2.04 21.83 -13.33
CA GLU A 308 -2.85 22.70 -14.19
C GLU A 308 -2.05 23.29 -15.37
N ARG A 309 -0.80 23.70 -15.11
CA ARG A 309 0.10 24.26 -16.13
C ARG A 309 0.75 23.21 -17.04
N ASN A 310 0.91 21.99 -16.55
CA ASN A 310 1.71 20.94 -17.21
C ASN A 310 0.90 19.63 -17.40
N PRO A 311 -0.19 19.66 -18.20
CA PRO A 311 -0.98 18.46 -18.47
C PRO A 311 -0.12 17.37 -19.14
N GLY A 312 -0.25 16.13 -18.67
CA GLY A 312 0.54 14.98 -19.09
C GLY A 312 1.93 14.86 -18.44
N LYS A 313 2.30 15.79 -17.54
CA LYS A 313 3.51 15.74 -16.71
C LYS A 313 3.19 15.99 -15.24
N GLU A 314 2.07 15.43 -14.80
CA GLU A 314 1.55 15.65 -13.46
C GLU A 314 2.51 15.11 -12.41
N LEU A 315 2.74 15.90 -11.37
CA LEU A 315 3.52 15.55 -10.20
C LEU A 315 2.62 15.49 -8.97
N THR A 316 2.86 14.51 -8.11
CA THR A 316 2.22 14.47 -6.80
C THR A 316 2.87 15.48 -5.85
N PRO A 317 2.18 15.90 -4.78
CA PRO A 317 2.78 16.75 -3.75
C PRO A 317 4.09 16.19 -3.17
N GLU A 318 4.19 14.87 -2.99
CA GLU A 318 5.37 14.16 -2.50
C GLU A 318 6.53 14.29 -3.47
N GLU A 319 6.26 14.12 -4.77
CA GLU A 319 7.26 14.30 -5.83
C GLU A 319 7.74 15.75 -5.88
N ILE A 320 6.85 16.74 -5.80
CA ILE A 320 7.25 18.15 -5.80
C ILE A 320 8.07 18.50 -4.57
N PHE A 321 7.69 18.01 -3.39
CA PHE A 321 8.44 18.21 -2.15
C PHE A 321 9.87 17.68 -2.30
N ALA A 322 10.01 16.42 -2.71
CA ALA A 322 11.31 15.79 -2.92
C ALA A 322 12.13 16.53 -3.98
N LYS A 323 11.52 16.82 -5.14
CA LYS A 323 12.19 17.50 -6.26
C LYS A 323 12.64 18.90 -5.90
N THR A 324 11.88 19.62 -5.09
CA THR A 324 12.27 20.94 -4.57
C THR A 324 13.51 20.84 -3.68
N GLN A 325 13.58 19.84 -2.79
CA GLN A 325 14.77 19.64 -1.96
C GLN A 325 16.01 19.28 -2.79
N TYR A 326 15.88 18.38 -3.78
CA TYR A 326 16.99 18.08 -4.68
C TYR A 326 17.41 19.29 -5.49
N MET A 327 16.46 20.07 -6.00
CA MET A 327 16.78 21.30 -6.73
C MET A 327 17.55 22.28 -5.84
N ASN A 328 17.23 22.40 -4.55
CA ASN A 328 18.02 23.22 -3.63
C ASN A 328 19.46 22.69 -3.48
N GLN A 329 19.65 21.38 -3.35
CA GLN A 329 20.99 20.77 -3.26
C GLN A 329 21.79 20.93 -4.55
N VAL A 330 21.13 20.77 -5.70
CA VAL A 330 21.69 21.05 -7.02
C VAL A 330 22.17 22.51 -7.08
N LEU A 331 21.32 23.46 -6.69
CA LEU A 331 21.64 24.88 -6.77
C LEU A 331 22.80 25.25 -5.85
N GLN A 332 22.86 24.65 -4.66
CA GLN A 332 23.98 24.80 -3.74
C GLN A 332 25.29 24.25 -4.34
N ALA A 333 25.26 23.04 -4.88
CA ALA A 333 26.42 22.38 -5.46
C ALA A 333 26.95 23.15 -6.70
N LYS A 334 26.07 23.52 -7.62
CA LYS A 334 26.43 24.35 -8.78
C LYS A 334 26.91 25.75 -8.38
N GLY A 335 26.32 26.37 -7.35
CA GLY A 335 26.80 27.64 -6.78
C GLY A 335 28.22 27.53 -6.22
N SER A 336 28.52 26.42 -5.53
CA SER A 336 29.87 26.09 -5.06
C SER A 336 30.84 25.91 -6.24
N SER A 337 30.44 25.18 -7.28
CA SER A 337 31.26 25.01 -8.50
C SER A 337 31.62 26.36 -9.11
N LEU A 338 30.62 27.23 -9.34
CA LEU A 338 30.82 28.57 -9.89
C LEU A 338 31.72 29.43 -9.00
N TYR A 339 31.55 29.36 -7.67
CA TYR A 339 32.40 30.06 -6.73
C TYR A 339 33.86 29.65 -6.90
N HIS A 340 34.17 28.35 -6.90
CA HIS A 340 35.55 27.87 -7.04
C HIS A 340 36.13 28.15 -8.43
N ALA A 341 35.33 28.05 -9.48
CA ALA A 341 35.74 28.26 -10.86
C ALA A 341 36.00 29.73 -11.23
N ARG A 342 35.49 30.70 -10.47
CA ARG A 342 35.48 32.13 -10.85
C ARG A 342 36.85 32.75 -11.16
N PHE A 343 37.92 32.18 -10.62
CA PHE A 343 39.29 32.65 -10.87
C PHE A 343 40.09 31.73 -11.77
N TYR A 344 39.54 30.60 -12.24
CA TYR A 344 40.30 29.59 -12.98
C TYR A 344 41.02 30.17 -14.20
N GLU A 345 40.32 30.89 -15.07
CA GLU A 345 40.93 31.49 -16.26
C GLU A 345 41.98 32.54 -15.88
N ARG A 346 41.75 33.33 -14.82
CA ARG A 346 42.73 34.30 -14.32
C ARG A 346 43.99 33.62 -13.80
N GLU A 347 43.85 32.55 -13.03
CA GLU A 347 44.99 31.76 -12.49
C GLU A 347 45.77 31.11 -13.63
N LYS A 348 45.08 30.60 -14.65
CA LYS A 348 45.68 30.01 -15.85
C LYS A 348 46.46 31.05 -16.66
N GLU A 349 45.86 32.21 -16.93
CA GLU A 349 46.53 33.32 -17.62
C GLU A 349 47.78 33.79 -16.84
N ALA A 350 47.67 33.92 -15.51
CA ALA A 350 48.78 34.29 -14.65
C ALA A 350 49.91 33.26 -14.66
N LYS A 351 49.57 31.96 -14.58
CA LYS A 351 50.53 30.85 -14.72
C LYS A 351 51.23 30.88 -16.07
N ASP A 352 50.49 31.03 -17.16
CA ASP A 352 51.05 31.04 -18.51
C ASP A 352 51.96 32.25 -18.74
N ALA A 353 51.62 33.41 -18.17
CA ALA A 353 52.49 34.58 -18.15
C ALA A 353 53.78 34.34 -17.33
N ALA A 354 53.65 33.74 -16.14
CA ALA A 354 54.79 33.39 -15.28
C ALA A 354 55.72 32.37 -15.95
N LEU A 355 55.19 31.37 -16.64
CA LEU A 355 55.96 30.40 -17.43
C LEU A 355 56.73 31.06 -18.59
N LYS A 356 56.11 32.03 -19.28
CA LYS A 356 56.80 32.80 -20.32
C LYS A 356 57.95 33.62 -19.73
N ALA A 357 57.73 34.28 -18.59
CA ALA A 357 58.77 35.01 -17.88
C ALA A 357 59.90 34.07 -17.42
N LEU A 358 59.56 32.92 -16.84
CA LEU A 358 60.52 31.93 -16.37
C LEU A 358 61.45 31.50 -17.51
N ARG A 359 60.89 31.14 -18.68
CA ARG A 359 61.69 30.77 -19.87
C ARG A 359 62.61 31.88 -20.37
N PHE A 360 62.19 33.15 -20.25
CA PHE A 360 63.03 34.29 -20.60
C PHE A 360 64.20 34.43 -19.62
N TYR A 361 63.90 34.43 -18.32
CA TYR A 361 64.92 34.57 -17.28
C TYR A 361 65.87 33.36 -17.22
N GLU A 362 65.43 32.15 -17.56
CA GLU A 362 66.31 30.96 -17.67
C GLU A 362 67.35 31.12 -18.78
N LYS A 363 66.99 31.79 -19.90
CA LYS A 363 67.93 32.10 -20.98
C LYS A 363 68.88 33.22 -20.57
N LEU A 364 68.36 34.25 -19.89
CA LEU A 364 69.14 35.37 -19.42
C LEU A 364 70.16 34.94 -18.34
N ASP A 365 69.74 34.14 -17.35
CA ASP A 365 70.60 33.66 -16.26
C ASP A 365 71.84 32.91 -16.78
N LYS A 366 71.70 32.14 -17.86
CA LYS A 366 72.81 31.44 -18.53
C LYS A 366 73.85 32.38 -19.16
N SER A 367 73.49 33.64 -19.41
CA SER A 367 74.34 34.63 -20.07
C SER A 367 74.96 35.66 -19.12
N LEU A 368 74.60 35.63 -17.83
CA LEU A 368 75.02 36.62 -16.84
C LEU A 368 76.13 36.11 -15.91
N SER A 369 77.00 37.02 -15.47
CA SER A 369 77.96 36.75 -14.38
C SER A 369 77.28 36.73 -13.00
N GLU A 370 77.91 36.09 -12.01
CA GLU A 370 77.34 35.97 -10.66
C GLU A 370 77.07 37.33 -9.98
N GLU A 371 77.87 38.37 -10.26
CA GLU A 371 77.62 39.72 -9.74
C GLU A 371 76.36 40.36 -10.37
N GLU A 372 76.12 40.11 -11.66
CA GLU A 372 74.92 40.59 -12.36
C GLU A 372 73.67 39.85 -11.91
N LYS A 373 73.77 38.55 -11.64
CA LYS A 373 72.68 37.76 -11.04
C LYS A 373 72.29 38.28 -9.66
N TYR A 374 73.28 38.66 -8.84
CA TYR A 374 73.04 39.25 -7.52
C TYR A 374 72.24 40.57 -7.61
N LYS A 375 72.51 41.40 -8.63
CA LYS A 375 71.77 42.65 -8.89
C LYS A 375 70.33 42.43 -9.33
N LEU A 376 70.02 41.26 -9.88
CA LEU A 376 68.67 40.90 -10.34
C LEU A 376 67.85 40.16 -9.28
N MET A 377 68.43 39.80 -8.12
CA MET A 377 67.67 39.14 -7.05
C MET A 377 66.45 39.96 -6.65
N THR A 378 65.37 39.26 -6.38
CA THR A 378 64.10 39.87 -5.95
C THR A 378 63.90 39.65 -4.46
N ARG A 379 63.12 40.55 -3.85
CA ARG A 379 62.72 40.45 -2.45
C ARG A 379 61.38 39.74 -2.38
N GLN A 380 61.36 38.55 -1.80
CA GLN A 380 60.12 37.88 -1.47
C GLN A 380 59.68 38.31 -0.07
N GLY A 381 58.61 39.10 -0.02
CA GLY A 381 57.89 39.40 1.22
C GLY A 381 56.84 38.33 1.51
N TYR A 382 56.53 38.13 2.79
CA TYR A 382 55.37 37.32 3.19
C TYR A 382 54.09 38.12 2.92
N PHE A 383 53.22 37.58 2.05
CA PHE A 383 51.88 38.14 1.79
C PHE A 383 50.95 37.79 2.96
N ASN A 384 50.98 38.59 4.04
CA ASN A 384 49.87 38.91 4.94
C ASN A 384 50.39 39.47 6.28
N THR A 385 49.76 40.56 6.74
CA THR A 385 49.64 41.18 8.10
C THR A 385 50.87 41.29 9.02
N TYR A 386 51.98 40.59 8.75
CA TYR A 386 53.22 40.53 9.53
C TYR A 386 54.45 40.91 8.70
N SER A 387 54.25 41.48 7.50
CA SER A 387 55.34 41.95 6.63
C SER A 387 56.23 43.00 7.29
N GLU A 388 55.75 43.65 8.35
CA GLU A 388 56.50 44.59 9.17
C GLU A 388 57.47 43.92 10.16
N PHE A 389 57.24 42.65 10.51
CA PHE A 389 57.99 41.92 11.55
C PHE A 389 58.88 40.81 11.00
N ILE A 390 58.70 40.40 9.74
CA ILE A 390 59.52 39.36 9.10
C ILE A 390 60.27 40.00 7.91
N PRO A 391 61.61 40.14 7.98
CA PRO A 391 62.38 40.74 6.89
C PRO A 391 62.26 39.90 5.62
N PRO A 392 62.10 40.53 4.44
CA PRO A 392 61.96 39.82 3.18
C PRO A 392 63.23 39.03 2.86
N LYS A 393 63.07 37.82 2.36
CA LYS A 393 64.17 36.97 1.90
C LYS A 393 64.57 37.41 0.49
N ASN A 394 65.87 37.60 0.26
CA ASN A 394 66.38 37.76 -1.10
C ASN A 394 66.40 36.37 -1.76
N ILE A 395 65.66 36.23 -2.85
CA ILE A 395 65.62 34.99 -3.65
C ILE A 395 65.91 35.31 -5.12
N SER A 396 66.35 34.30 -5.87
CA SER A 396 66.57 34.47 -7.30
C SER A 396 65.24 34.70 -8.03
N VAL A 397 65.26 35.41 -9.15
CA VAL A 397 64.07 35.61 -9.99
C VAL A 397 63.51 34.28 -10.50
N LEU A 398 64.39 33.31 -10.77
CA LEU A 398 64.00 31.96 -11.18
C LEU A 398 63.28 31.20 -10.06
N GLU A 399 63.78 31.24 -8.84
CA GLU A 399 63.13 30.63 -7.66
C GLU A 399 61.76 31.28 -7.42
N HIS A 400 61.68 32.61 -7.49
CA HIS A 400 60.43 33.35 -7.32
C HIS A 400 59.39 33.01 -8.40
N LEU A 401 59.79 32.97 -9.67
CA LEU A 401 58.89 32.63 -10.77
C LEU A 401 58.43 31.16 -10.70
N ASN A 402 59.31 30.23 -10.28
CA ASN A 402 58.93 28.84 -10.05
C ASN A 402 57.89 28.71 -8.92
N GLU A 403 58.04 29.46 -7.83
CA GLU A 403 57.04 29.49 -6.76
C GLU A 403 55.72 30.10 -7.22
N ILE A 404 55.73 31.17 -8.01
CA ILE A 404 54.52 31.75 -8.61
C ILE A 404 53.81 30.72 -9.50
N VAL A 405 54.56 30.05 -10.38
CA VAL A 405 54.01 28.99 -11.24
C VAL A 405 53.40 27.89 -10.39
N LYS A 406 54.13 27.39 -9.38
CA LYS A 406 53.64 26.34 -8.48
C LYS A 406 52.39 26.77 -7.72
N ASN A 407 52.35 27.99 -7.18
CA ASN A 407 51.19 28.50 -6.46
C ASN A 407 49.94 28.59 -7.34
N HIS A 408 50.09 29.08 -8.58
CA HIS A 408 49.00 29.09 -9.55
C HIS A 408 48.61 27.68 -10.00
N GLU A 409 49.55 26.74 -10.16
CA GLU A 409 49.23 25.33 -10.45
C GLU A 409 48.48 24.66 -9.30
N ASP A 410 48.91 24.87 -8.06
CA ASP A 410 48.25 24.34 -6.87
C ASP A 410 46.84 24.96 -6.69
N SER A 411 46.70 26.26 -6.94
CA SER A 411 45.42 26.99 -6.97
C SER A 411 44.49 26.43 -8.05
N MET A 412 44.98 26.28 -9.28
CA MET A 412 44.23 25.68 -10.38
C MET A 412 43.82 24.24 -10.10
N ARG A 413 44.72 23.43 -9.50
CA ARG A 413 44.41 22.05 -9.09
C ARG A 413 43.29 22.03 -8.05
N TYR A 414 43.39 22.88 -7.03
CA TYR A 414 42.34 23.01 -6.03
C TYR A 414 41.00 23.42 -6.65
N THR A 415 40.98 24.44 -7.50
CA THR A 415 39.77 24.87 -8.23
C THR A 415 39.21 23.74 -9.08
N HIS A 416 40.05 23.01 -9.80
CA HIS A 416 39.63 21.89 -10.65
C HIS A 416 38.94 20.81 -9.81
N GLU A 417 39.59 20.33 -8.75
CA GLU A 417 39.03 19.28 -7.88
C GLU A 417 37.76 19.74 -7.17
N ALA A 418 37.74 20.96 -6.61
CA ALA A 418 36.59 21.49 -5.89
C ALA A 418 35.39 21.76 -6.81
N SER A 419 35.62 22.37 -7.97
CA SER A 419 34.57 22.68 -8.96
C SER A 419 34.03 21.40 -9.59
N ALA A 420 34.91 20.49 -10.03
CA ALA A 420 34.49 19.23 -10.64
C ALA A 420 33.73 18.34 -9.66
N ALA A 421 34.17 18.24 -8.40
CA ALA A 421 33.45 17.49 -7.37
C ALA A 421 32.04 18.06 -7.13
N ALA A 422 31.92 19.40 -7.07
CA ALA A 422 30.64 20.07 -6.92
C ALA A 422 29.72 19.85 -8.14
N ASP A 423 30.26 19.82 -9.37
CA ASP A 423 29.49 19.48 -10.57
C ASP A 423 29.03 18.02 -10.61
N VAL A 424 29.86 17.09 -10.13
CA VAL A 424 29.48 15.67 -9.96
C VAL A 424 28.33 15.55 -8.96
N GLN A 425 28.42 16.23 -7.81
CA GLN A 425 27.34 16.23 -6.82
C GLN A 425 26.03 16.82 -7.40
N ALA A 426 26.12 17.95 -8.10
CA ALA A 426 24.97 18.53 -8.76
C ALA A 426 24.32 17.56 -9.76
N THR A 427 25.13 16.84 -10.53
CA THR A 427 24.65 15.82 -11.47
C THR A 427 23.95 14.68 -10.73
N GLN A 428 24.51 14.19 -9.63
CA GLN A 428 23.88 13.14 -8.81
C GLN A 428 22.53 13.59 -8.23
N PHE A 429 22.42 14.83 -7.75
CA PHE A 429 21.15 15.37 -7.26
C PHE A 429 20.13 15.58 -8.38
N TYR A 430 20.56 15.95 -9.60
CA TYR A 430 19.67 15.99 -10.77
C TYR A 430 19.10 14.62 -11.10
N GLU A 431 19.95 13.59 -11.15
CA GLU A 431 19.51 12.22 -11.39
C GLU A 431 18.51 11.78 -10.32
N ALA A 432 18.80 12.02 -9.03
CA ALA A 432 17.88 11.72 -7.95
C ALA A 432 16.54 12.50 -8.07
N MET A 433 16.59 13.75 -8.54
CA MET A 433 15.41 14.57 -8.77
C MET A 433 14.53 14.03 -9.92
N GLU A 434 15.15 13.64 -11.04
CA GLU A 434 14.43 13.13 -12.22
C GLU A 434 13.72 11.80 -11.90
N HIS A 435 14.41 10.94 -11.17
CA HIS A 435 13.99 9.58 -10.84
C HIS A 435 13.18 9.44 -9.54
N ALA A 436 13.01 10.53 -8.78
CA ALA A 436 12.11 10.55 -7.62
C ALA A 436 10.63 10.45 -8.06
N LYS A 437 9.98 9.36 -7.66
CA LYS A 437 8.55 9.06 -7.87
C LYS A 437 7.83 8.87 -6.54
N SER A 438 6.52 9.10 -6.54
CA SER A 438 5.69 8.69 -5.41
C SER A 438 5.59 7.17 -5.33
N LEU A 439 5.34 6.64 -4.11
CA LEU A 439 5.12 5.21 -3.92
C LEU A 439 3.95 4.71 -4.76
N ASP A 440 2.84 5.45 -4.83
CA ASP A 440 1.68 5.06 -5.61
C ASP A 440 2.00 4.88 -7.09
N LYS A 441 2.76 5.79 -7.70
CA LYS A 441 3.10 5.68 -9.14
C LYS A 441 4.00 4.49 -9.43
N TYR A 442 4.95 4.21 -8.55
CA TYR A 442 5.93 3.13 -8.75
C TYR A 442 5.38 1.77 -8.30
N GLY A 443 4.91 1.69 -7.06
CA GLY A 443 4.38 0.49 -6.43
C GLY A 443 3.15 -0.04 -7.16
N LEU A 444 2.16 0.80 -7.48
CA LEU A 444 0.95 0.34 -8.20
C LEU A 444 1.29 -0.24 -9.57
N LYS A 445 2.26 0.36 -10.27
CA LYS A 445 2.75 -0.17 -11.55
C LYS A 445 3.33 -1.58 -11.35
N LYS A 446 4.16 -1.77 -10.32
CA LYS A 446 4.79 -3.05 -10.00
C LYS A 446 3.77 -4.11 -9.59
N SER A 447 2.81 -3.78 -8.73
CA SER A 447 1.69 -4.66 -8.38
C SER A 447 0.86 -5.04 -9.61
N SER A 448 0.54 -4.06 -10.46
CA SER A 448 -0.24 -4.28 -11.69
C SER A 448 0.48 -5.21 -12.66
N GLU A 449 1.79 -5.06 -12.83
CA GLU A 449 2.61 -5.95 -13.66
C GLU A 449 2.61 -7.39 -13.14
N SER A 450 2.72 -7.59 -11.83
CA SER A 450 2.69 -8.90 -11.18
C SER A 450 1.31 -9.57 -11.26
N ILE A 451 0.24 -8.84 -10.93
CA ILE A 451 -1.13 -9.38 -10.97
C ILE A 451 -1.52 -9.69 -12.43
N ALA A 452 -1.15 -8.85 -13.40
CA ALA A 452 -1.39 -9.12 -14.81
C ALA A 452 -0.68 -10.40 -15.29
N GLU A 453 0.57 -10.63 -14.86
CA GLU A 453 1.30 -11.87 -15.16
C GLU A 453 0.59 -13.09 -14.58
N LEU A 454 0.19 -13.02 -13.32
CA LEU A 454 -0.54 -14.09 -12.63
C LEU A 454 -1.93 -14.34 -13.24
N GLY A 455 -2.64 -13.28 -13.65
CA GLY A 455 -3.93 -13.38 -14.35
C GLY A 455 -3.80 -14.05 -15.72
N ILE A 456 -2.75 -13.74 -16.48
CA ILE A 456 -2.43 -14.44 -17.74
C ILE A 456 -2.15 -15.92 -17.47
N MET A 457 -1.39 -16.24 -16.42
CA MET A 457 -1.12 -17.62 -16.05
C MET A 457 -2.39 -18.37 -15.61
N ALA A 458 -3.23 -17.75 -14.79
CA ALA A 458 -4.52 -18.31 -14.36
C ALA A 458 -5.41 -18.63 -15.56
N TRP A 459 -5.51 -17.71 -16.53
CA TRP A 459 -6.19 -17.94 -17.80
C TRP A 459 -5.63 -19.14 -18.57
N GLN A 460 -4.31 -19.20 -18.77
CA GLN A 460 -3.67 -20.28 -19.51
C GLN A 460 -3.87 -21.65 -18.83
N LYS A 461 -3.80 -21.69 -17.50
CA LYS A 461 -4.02 -22.91 -16.72
C LYS A 461 -5.49 -23.32 -16.72
N TYR A 462 -6.41 -22.37 -16.69
CA TYR A 462 -7.84 -22.62 -16.84
C TYR A 462 -8.15 -23.25 -18.21
N GLU A 463 -7.71 -22.63 -19.31
CA GLU A 463 -7.98 -23.15 -20.65
C GLU A 463 -7.41 -24.56 -20.87
N LYS A 464 -6.27 -24.88 -20.26
CA LYS A 464 -5.67 -26.23 -20.32
C LYS A 464 -6.49 -27.28 -19.54
N ASN A 465 -7.20 -26.88 -18.51
CA ASN A 465 -7.88 -27.74 -17.54
C ASN A 465 -9.40 -27.54 -17.53
N LYS A 466 -9.94 -26.97 -18.61
CA LYS A 466 -11.34 -26.53 -18.71
C LYS A 466 -12.36 -27.65 -18.59
N ASP A 467 -11.94 -28.89 -18.83
CA ASP A 467 -12.80 -30.07 -18.80
C ASP A 467 -13.31 -30.39 -17.39
N HIS A 468 -12.55 -30.04 -16.34
CA HIS A 468 -12.90 -30.32 -14.94
C HIS A 468 -13.11 -29.07 -14.07
N LEU A 469 -12.66 -27.90 -14.52
CA LEU A 469 -12.87 -26.64 -13.80
C LEU A 469 -14.28 -26.09 -14.09
N LYS A 470 -15.15 -26.13 -13.07
CA LYS A 470 -16.52 -25.58 -13.11
C LYS A 470 -16.52 -24.07 -13.25
N GLU A 471 -15.53 -23.41 -12.68
CA GLU A 471 -15.37 -21.96 -12.73
C GLU A 471 -14.01 -21.53 -13.31
N ALA A 472 -13.96 -20.32 -13.88
CA ALA A 472 -12.71 -19.74 -14.34
C ALA A 472 -11.77 -19.45 -13.17
N LEU A 473 -10.49 -19.76 -13.33
CA LEU A 473 -9.46 -19.38 -12.35
C LEU A 473 -9.17 -17.89 -12.45
N TYR A 474 -9.22 -17.14 -11.35
CA TYR A 474 -8.87 -15.73 -11.35
C TYR A 474 -8.04 -15.32 -10.14
N ILE A 475 -7.14 -14.37 -10.34
CA ILE A 475 -6.39 -13.78 -9.23
C ILE A 475 -7.32 -12.79 -8.53
N ALA A 476 -7.39 -12.90 -7.21
CA ALA A 476 -8.25 -12.08 -6.37
C ALA A 476 -7.42 -11.46 -5.22
N PRO A 477 -6.80 -10.28 -5.44
CA PRO A 477 -6.18 -9.54 -4.35
C PRO A 477 -7.23 -9.17 -3.31
N GLU A 478 -6.89 -9.32 -2.04
CA GLU A 478 -7.79 -9.15 -0.90
C GLU A 478 -7.38 -7.95 -0.04
N ASN A 479 -8.35 -7.18 0.45
CA ASN A 479 -8.06 -6.11 1.41
C ASN A 479 -7.46 -6.69 2.68
N TRP A 480 -6.44 -6.05 3.22
CA TRP A 480 -5.68 -6.54 4.37
C TRP A 480 -5.64 -5.50 5.50
N HIS A 481 -4.47 -4.97 5.88
CA HIS A 481 -4.35 -3.99 6.96
C HIS A 481 -4.48 -2.52 6.51
N PRO A 482 -5.20 -1.66 7.25
CA PRO A 482 -5.45 -0.27 6.85
C PRO A 482 -4.22 0.59 6.54
N ASN A 483 -3.10 0.34 7.22
CA ASN A 483 -1.83 1.07 7.05
C ASN A 483 -1.01 0.58 5.86
N GLN A 484 -1.54 -0.33 5.04
CA GLN A 484 -0.88 -0.86 3.86
C GLN A 484 -1.71 -0.60 2.61
N PHE A 485 -1.04 -0.27 1.51
CA PHE A 485 -1.71 0.00 0.25
C PHE A 485 -2.38 -1.26 -0.31
N GLY A 486 -3.61 -1.10 -0.80
CA GLY A 486 -4.44 -2.19 -1.29
C GLY A 486 -5.48 -2.67 -0.29
N SER A 487 -5.47 -2.14 0.93
CA SER A 487 -6.44 -2.52 1.97
C SER A 487 -7.72 -1.67 1.95
N HIS A 488 -7.67 -0.48 1.35
CA HIS A 488 -8.86 0.34 1.18
C HIS A 488 -9.60 -0.06 -0.12
N PRO A 489 -10.93 -0.16 -0.14
CA PRO A 489 -11.67 -0.56 -1.36
C PRO A 489 -11.40 0.29 -2.61
N ASP A 490 -11.24 1.61 -2.46
CA ASP A 490 -10.86 2.48 -3.60
C ASP A 490 -9.42 2.18 -4.10
N GLU A 491 -8.52 1.64 -3.26
CA GLU A 491 -7.16 1.21 -3.67
C GLU A 491 -7.20 -0.17 -4.33
N LEU A 492 -7.98 -1.11 -3.80
CA LEU A 492 -8.25 -2.39 -4.46
C LEU A 492 -8.75 -2.16 -5.89
N LEU A 493 -9.68 -1.23 -6.08
CA LEU A 493 -10.18 -0.89 -7.41
C LEU A 493 -9.06 -0.37 -8.32
N LYS A 494 -8.21 0.54 -7.83
CA LYS A 494 -7.04 1.03 -8.59
C LYS A 494 -6.10 -0.12 -8.97
N MET A 495 -5.87 -1.08 -8.07
CA MET A 495 -5.03 -2.25 -8.31
C MET A 495 -5.62 -3.17 -9.38
N VAL A 496 -6.91 -3.50 -9.26
CA VAL A 496 -7.64 -4.33 -10.23
C VAL A 496 -7.63 -3.65 -11.61
N ASP A 497 -7.95 -2.36 -11.69
CA ASP A 497 -7.97 -1.63 -12.95
C ASP A 497 -6.56 -1.51 -13.57
N GLY A 498 -5.55 -1.23 -12.75
CA GLY A 498 -4.15 -1.19 -13.19
C GLY A 498 -3.70 -2.53 -13.75
N ALA A 499 -3.98 -3.62 -13.04
CA ALA A 499 -3.65 -4.98 -13.47
C ALA A 499 -4.40 -5.41 -14.74
N ARG A 500 -5.70 -5.12 -14.83
CA ARG A 500 -6.50 -5.37 -16.04
C ARG A 500 -5.93 -4.62 -17.24
N ASN A 501 -5.60 -3.34 -17.08
CA ASN A 501 -5.00 -2.54 -18.16
C ASN A 501 -3.64 -3.08 -18.63
N GLU A 502 -2.79 -3.53 -17.70
CA GLU A 502 -1.51 -4.14 -18.05
C GLU A 502 -1.69 -5.52 -18.72
N MET A 503 -2.65 -6.33 -18.28
CA MET A 503 -3.02 -7.58 -18.95
C MET A 503 -3.56 -7.33 -20.37
N ILE A 504 -4.45 -6.35 -20.54
CA ILE A 504 -4.98 -5.93 -21.85
C ILE A 504 -3.84 -5.50 -22.78
N LYS A 505 -2.92 -4.67 -22.28
CA LYS A 505 -1.76 -4.20 -23.05
C LYS A 505 -0.86 -5.35 -23.52
N ARG A 506 -0.67 -6.38 -22.69
CA ARG A 506 0.16 -7.56 -23.03
C ARG A 506 -0.52 -8.50 -24.02
N LEU A 507 -1.84 -8.68 -23.92
CA LEU A 507 -2.60 -9.64 -24.75
C LEU A 507 -3.16 -9.04 -26.04
N SER A 508 -3.40 -7.71 -26.10
CA SER A 508 -3.98 -7.06 -27.27
C SER A 508 -3.21 -7.31 -28.58
N PRO A 509 -1.85 -7.33 -28.61
CA PRO A 509 -1.11 -7.61 -29.83
C PRO A 509 -1.34 -9.01 -30.43
N SER A 510 -1.71 -10.00 -29.61
CA SER A 510 -1.90 -11.39 -30.05
C SER A 510 -3.36 -11.80 -30.20
N LEU A 511 -4.26 -11.28 -29.36
CA LEU A 511 -5.67 -11.70 -29.30
C LEU A 511 -6.67 -10.62 -29.76
N GLY A 512 -6.21 -9.39 -29.95
CA GLY A 512 -7.08 -8.22 -30.14
C GLY A 512 -7.60 -7.65 -28.81
N ARG A 513 -7.96 -6.37 -28.82
CA ARG A 513 -8.32 -5.61 -27.61
C ARG A 513 -9.57 -6.16 -26.91
N GLU A 514 -10.62 -6.43 -27.66
CA GLU A 514 -11.91 -6.88 -27.11
C GLU A 514 -11.77 -8.20 -26.34
N LYS A 515 -11.06 -9.18 -26.93
CA LYS A 515 -10.82 -10.45 -26.23
C LYS A 515 -9.90 -10.27 -25.02
N ALA A 516 -8.91 -9.40 -25.12
CA ALA A 516 -8.02 -9.10 -23.99
C ALA A 516 -8.77 -8.43 -22.82
N GLU A 517 -9.74 -7.56 -23.09
CA GLU A 517 -10.62 -6.95 -22.09
C GLU A 517 -11.50 -7.99 -21.39
N GLU A 518 -12.13 -8.90 -22.15
CA GLU A 518 -12.94 -10.00 -21.61
C GLU A 518 -12.11 -10.92 -20.69
N LEU A 519 -10.90 -11.28 -21.12
CA LEU A 519 -10.00 -12.14 -20.35
C LEU A 519 -9.51 -11.43 -19.08
N ALA A 520 -9.15 -10.15 -19.16
CA ALA A 520 -8.73 -9.36 -18.00
C ALA A 520 -9.87 -9.24 -16.97
N GLN A 521 -11.10 -9.03 -17.42
CA GLN A 521 -12.26 -8.96 -16.53
C GLN A 521 -12.58 -10.31 -15.86
N THR A 522 -12.41 -11.41 -16.60
CA THR A 522 -12.65 -12.77 -16.10
C THR A 522 -11.58 -13.22 -15.09
N HIS A 523 -10.31 -13.00 -15.41
CA HIS A 523 -9.16 -13.59 -14.70
C HIS A 523 -8.50 -12.66 -13.67
N ILE A 524 -8.97 -11.41 -13.54
CA ILE A 524 -8.53 -10.46 -12.51
C ILE A 524 -9.76 -9.84 -11.86
N LYS A 525 -9.96 -10.17 -10.59
CA LYS A 525 -11.04 -9.67 -9.72
C LYS A 525 -10.44 -9.33 -8.34
N THR A 526 -11.25 -9.10 -7.33
CA THR A 526 -10.80 -8.90 -5.94
C THR A 526 -11.63 -9.78 -4.99
N THR A 527 -11.01 -10.18 -3.89
CA THR A 527 -11.71 -10.75 -2.73
C THR A 527 -11.99 -9.62 -1.75
N ILE A 528 -13.20 -9.59 -1.18
CA ILE A 528 -13.49 -8.69 -0.07
C ILE A 528 -13.65 -9.48 1.21
N ASP A 529 -12.82 -9.17 2.18
CA ASP A 529 -12.96 -9.67 3.54
C ASP A 529 -13.60 -8.62 4.46
N THR A 530 -14.64 -9.06 5.18
CA THR A 530 -15.45 -8.19 6.03
C THR A 530 -14.76 -7.77 7.33
N GLY A 531 -13.89 -8.61 7.89
CA GLY A 531 -13.14 -8.38 9.10
C GLY A 531 -11.97 -7.42 8.88
N HIS A 532 -11.18 -7.64 7.83
CA HIS A 532 -10.13 -6.74 7.34
C HIS A 532 -10.72 -5.36 7.05
N LEU A 533 -11.90 -5.29 6.41
CA LEU A 533 -12.57 -4.02 6.21
C LEU A 533 -12.97 -3.36 7.53
N ASN A 534 -13.38 -4.15 8.53
CA ASN A 534 -13.75 -3.63 9.85
C ASN A 534 -12.57 -3.04 10.62
N LEU A 535 -11.32 -3.38 10.30
CA LEU A 535 -10.13 -2.73 10.90
C LEU A 535 -10.09 -1.23 10.64
N TRP A 536 -10.68 -0.75 9.54
CA TRP A 536 -10.81 0.69 9.25
C TRP A 536 -11.63 1.45 10.28
N LYS A 537 -12.50 0.75 11.03
CA LYS A 537 -13.39 1.36 12.02
C LYS A 537 -12.62 2.04 13.15
N SER A 538 -11.51 1.46 13.62
CA SER A 538 -10.66 2.06 14.65
C SER A 538 -10.00 3.38 14.19
N HIS A 539 -9.89 3.57 12.87
CA HIS A 539 -9.31 4.77 12.27
C HIS A 539 -10.34 5.83 11.90
N LEU A 540 -11.64 5.52 11.92
CA LEU A 540 -12.70 6.46 11.57
C LEU A 540 -12.84 7.52 12.66
N LYS A 541 -12.63 8.79 12.29
CA LYS A 541 -12.80 9.91 13.24
C LYS A 541 -14.24 9.99 13.73
N ARG A 542 -14.38 10.15 15.05
CA ARG A 542 -15.67 10.46 15.63
C ARG A 542 -16.10 11.89 15.33
N LYS A 543 -17.40 12.11 15.15
CA LYS A 543 -17.96 13.47 15.08
C LYS A 543 -17.88 14.10 16.47
N THR A 544 -17.29 15.29 16.56
CA THR A 544 -17.15 16.05 17.80
C THR A 544 -17.79 17.42 17.70
N ASP A 545 -18.10 18.03 18.85
CA ASP A 545 -18.42 19.44 18.96
C ASP A 545 -17.15 20.32 18.83
N GLU A 546 -17.33 21.64 19.00
CA GLU A 546 -16.24 22.63 18.97
C GLU A 546 -15.18 22.45 20.06
N ASN A 547 -15.50 21.73 21.13
CA ASN A 547 -14.61 21.44 22.26
C ASN A 547 -13.96 20.05 22.16
N GLY A 548 -14.20 19.31 21.07
CA GLY A 548 -13.65 17.97 20.86
C GLY A 548 -14.42 16.86 21.59
N VAL A 549 -15.61 17.15 22.11
CA VAL A 549 -16.45 16.14 22.77
C VAL A 549 -17.22 15.35 21.71
N PRO A 550 -17.17 14.01 21.70
CA PRO A 550 -17.95 13.19 20.77
C PRO A 550 -19.44 13.49 20.88
N ILE A 551 -20.08 13.80 19.74
CA ILE A 551 -21.51 14.09 19.66
C ILE A 551 -22.34 12.94 19.08
N GLU A 552 -21.67 11.92 18.53
CA GLU A 552 -22.34 10.73 18.02
C GLU A 552 -22.29 9.60 19.05
N SER A 553 -23.41 8.92 19.22
CA SER A 553 -23.50 7.68 19.98
C SER A 553 -22.77 6.53 19.28
N ASP A 554 -22.48 5.45 20.01
CA ASP A 554 -21.87 4.25 19.43
C ASP A 554 -22.72 3.62 18.33
N GLU A 555 -24.04 3.65 18.47
CA GLU A 555 -24.97 3.15 17.46
C GLU A 555 -24.92 4.00 16.17
N GLU A 556 -24.91 5.33 16.30
CA GLU A 556 -24.79 6.23 15.15
C GLU A 556 -23.43 6.10 14.46
N PHE A 557 -22.36 5.92 15.24
CA PHE A 557 -21.02 5.66 14.72
C PHE A 557 -20.97 4.36 13.92
N ASN A 558 -21.51 3.27 14.49
CA ASN A 558 -21.57 1.96 13.83
C ASN A 558 -22.41 2.02 12.54
N LYS A 559 -23.58 2.67 12.57
CA LYS A 559 -24.42 2.86 11.37
C LYS A 559 -23.70 3.68 10.29
N ARG A 560 -22.95 4.70 10.68
CA ARG A 560 -22.16 5.52 9.75
C ARG A 560 -21.05 4.71 9.09
N PHE A 561 -20.35 3.88 9.87
CA PHE A 561 -19.31 2.99 9.33
C PHE A 561 -19.91 1.92 8.41
N ALA A 562 -21.00 1.26 8.81
CA ALA A 562 -21.70 0.28 7.98
C ALA A 562 -22.14 0.87 6.63
N LYS A 563 -22.71 2.08 6.65
CA LYS A 563 -23.08 2.81 5.45
C LYS A 563 -21.86 3.07 4.54
N TRP A 564 -20.75 3.51 5.12
CA TRP A 564 -19.51 3.72 4.38
C TRP A 564 -19.02 2.41 3.73
N SER A 565 -19.01 1.30 4.47
CA SER A 565 -18.59 -0.01 3.95
C SER A 565 -19.44 -0.46 2.76
N VAL A 566 -20.77 -0.35 2.87
CA VAL A 566 -21.69 -0.68 1.77
C VAL A 566 -21.51 0.25 0.57
N GLU A 567 -21.29 1.55 0.79
CA GLU A 567 -21.00 2.50 -0.31
C GLU A 567 -19.72 2.13 -1.05
N LYS A 568 -18.69 1.64 -0.35
CA LYS A 568 -17.46 1.14 -0.98
C LYS A 568 -17.68 -0.16 -1.76
N LEU A 569 -18.42 -1.11 -1.20
CA LEU A 569 -18.82 -2.34 -1.92
C LEU A 569 -19.61 -2.02 -3.19
N LYS A 570 -20.50 -1.03 -3.13
CA LYS A 570 -21.26 -0.57 -4.29
C LYS A 570 -20.34 -0.11 -5.43
N LYS A 571 -19.30 0.66 -5.14
CA LYS A 571 -18.32 1.08 -6.17
C LYS A 571 -17.60 -0.11 -6.81
N LEU A 572 -17.15 -1.07 -5.99
CA LEU A 572 -16.48 -2.27 -6.48
C LEU A 572 -17.41 -3.15 -7.34
N HIS A 573 -18.68 -3.26 -6.95
CA HIS A 573 -19.71 -3.95 -7.74
C HIS A 573 -19.96 -3.25 -9.08
N GLU A 574 -20.12 -1.92 -9.08
CA GLU A 574 -20.31 -1.13 -10.31
C GLU A 574 -19.15 -1.29 -11.29
N ALA A 575 -17.91 -1.42 -10.78
CA ALA A 575 -16.71 -1.72 -11.55
C ALA A 575 -16.55 -3.20 -11.93
N LYS A 576 -17.48 -4.07 -11.51
CA LYS A 576 -17.42 -5.53 -11.69
C LYS A 576 -16.07 -6.10 -11.23
N ALA A 577 -15.58 -5.59 -10.10
CA ALA A 577 -14.30 -5.97 -9.52
C ALA A 577 -14.44 -7.16 -8.56
N ILE A 578 -15.55 -7.23 -7.81
CA ILE A 578 -15.76 -8.28 -6.80
C ILE A 578 -15.87 -9.65 -7.47
N GLY A 579 -15.04 -10.58 -7.02
CA GLY A 579 -15.06 -11.97 -7.44
C GLY A 579 -15.42 -12.94 -6.31
N HIS A 580 -14.86 -12.72 -5.13
CA HIS A 580 -14.92 -13.62 -3.98
C HIS A 580 -15.18 -12.83 -2.69
N VAL A 581 -15.72 -13.46 -1.65
CA VAL A 581 -16.04 -12.79 -0.39
C VAL A 581 -15.68 -13.68 0.79
N HIS A 582 -14.82 -13.17 1.67
CA HIS A 582 -14.59 -13.75 2.98
C HIS A 582 -15.49 -13.08 4.01
N LEU A 583 -16.11 -13.90 4.84
CA LEU A 583 -16.99 -13.50 5.92
C LEU A 583 -16.28 -13.78 7.23
N THR A 584 -15.82 -12.71 7.84
CA THR A 584 -15.13 -12.69 9.13
C THR A 584 -15.69 -11.56 9.98
N ASP A 585 -15.67 -11.76 11.30
CA ASP A 585 -16.08 -10.75 12.27
C ASP A 585 -14.97 -10.53 13.29
N ASN A 586 -14.87 -9.30 13.79
CA ASN A 586 -13.88 -8.89 14.79
C ASN A 586 -14.35 -7.61 15.49
N PHE A 587 -13.51 -7.07 16.38
CA PHE A 587 -13.85 -5.86 17.15
C PHE A 587 -13.34 -4.56 16.53
N GLY A 588 -12.69 -4.62 15.36
CA GLY A 588 -12.18 -3.49 14.59
C GLY A 588 -10.75 -3.06 14.94
N TYR A 589 -10.03 -3.82 15.76
CA TYR A 589 -8.64 -3.55 16.16
C TYR A 589 -7.65 -4.50 15.48
N ASP A 590 -7.91 -5.80 15.64
CA ASP A 590 -7.07 -6.89 15.14
C ASP A 590 -7.94 -7.92 14.41
N ASP A 591 -7.27 -8.75 13.62
CA ASP A 591 -7.88 -9.75 12.75
C ASP A 591 -8.13 -11.09 13.47
N GLU A 592 -9.09 -11.10 14.39
CA GLU A 592 -9.30 -12.20 15.35
C GLU A 592 -10.22 -13.33 14.83
N HIS A 593 -10.96 -13.10 13.73
CA HIS A 593 -11.88 -14.07 13.12
C HIS A 593 -12.84 -14.73 14.13
N VAL A 594 -13.52 -13.89 14.93
CA VAL A 594 -14.55 -14.38 15.85
C VAL A 594 -15.79 -14.82 15.09
N HIS A 595 -16.70 -15.50 15.79
CA HIS A 595 -17.96 -15.94 15.21
C HIS A 595 -18.77 -14.78 14.64
N ILE A 596 -19.38 -15.01 13.48
CA ILE A 596 -20.20 -14.02 12.78
C ILE A 596 -21.35 -13.54 13.68
N GLY A 597 -21.47 -12.22 13.84
CA GLY A 597 -22.48 -11.57 14.68
C GLY A 597 -22.08 -11.49 16.16
N LYS A 598 -20.85 -11.88 16.53
CA LYS A 598 -20.31 -11.71 17.89
C LYS A 598 -19.31 -10.56 17.99
N GLY A 599 -18.82 -10.07 16.87
CA GLY A 599 -17.99 -8.88 16.80
C GLY A 599 -18.82 -7.63 16.54
N ASN A 600 -18.25 -6.68 15.82
CA ASN A 600 -18.89 -5.42 15.49
C ASN A 600 -18.70 -5.02 14.01
N ALA A 601 -18.30 -5.97 13.17
CA ALA A 601 -18.22 -5.79 11.73
C ALA A 601 -19.63 -5.69 11.11
N PRO A 602 -19.84 -4.86 10.07
CA PRO A 602 -21.14 -4.70 9.44
C PRO A 602 -21.48 -5.85 8.47
N VAL A 603 -21.27 -7.10 8.91
CA VAL A 603 -21.41 -8.31 8.08
C VAL A 603 -22.82 -8.42 7.52
N LYS A 604 -23.83 -8.15 8.35
CA LYS A 604 -25.24 -8.13 7.95
C LYS A 604 -25.45 -7.20 6.75
N GLU A 605 -25.12 -5.92 6.90
CA GLU A 605 -25.40 -4.91 5.88
C GLU A 605 -24.64 -5.19 4.56
N MET A 606 -23.42 -5.72 4.67
CA MET A 606 -22.61 -6.11 3.52
C MET A 606 -23.18 -7.33 2.79
N VAL A 607 -23.56 -8.38 3.53
CA VAL A 607 -24.19 -9.57 2.95
C VAL A 607 -25.57 -9.23 2.38
N ASP A 608 -26.42 -8.50 3.13
CA ASP A 608 -27.37 -7.47 2.66
C ASP A 608 -27.30 -7.18 1.16
N PHE A 609 -26.38 -6.26 0.90
CA PHE A 609 -26.11 -5.73 -0.41
C PHE A 609 -25.62 -6.79 -1.40
N LEU A 610 -24.73 -7.68 -1.00
CA LEU A 610 -24.10 -8.65 -1.89
C LEU A 610 -25.11 -9.70 -2.40
N THR A 611 -25.98 -10.23 -1.52
CA THR A 611 -27.02 -11.18 -1.92
C THR A 611 -28.03 -10.53 -2.87
N GLU A 612 -28.45 -9.29 -2.58
CA GLU A 612 -29.32 -8.51 -3.46
C GLU A 612 -28.72 -8.27 -4.87
N LYS A 613 -27.38 -8.24 -4.97
CA LYS A 613 -26.67 -8.14 -6.26
C LYS A 613 -26.37 -9.48 -6.92
N GLY A 614 -26.79 -10.59 -6.30
CA GLY A 614 -26.67 -11.93 -6.84
C GLY A 614 -25.31 -12.59 -6.60
N TYR A 615 -24.49 -12.08 -5.68
CA TYR A 615 -23.29 -12.78 -5.24
C TYR A 615 -23.67 -14.02 -4.41
N LYS A 616 -22.93 -15.12 -4.61
CA LYS A 616 -23.20 -16.42 -4.00
C LYS A 616 -21.94 -17.11 -3.46
N ASP A 617 -20.82 -16.42 -3.53
CA ASP A 617 -19.50 -16.95 -3.23
C ASP A 617 -19.03 -16.35 -1.91
N PHE A 618 -19.38 -17.04 -0.83
CA PHE A 618 -19.12 -16.63 0.54
C PHE A 618 -18.35 -17.72 1.28
N ILE A 619 -17.16 -17.41 1.76
CA ILE A 619 -16.34 -18.29 2.59
C ILE A 619 -16.26 -17.71 3.99
N VAL A 620 -16.66 -18.47 5.01
CA VAL A 620 -16.51 -18.07 6.41
C VAL A 620 -15.19 -18.59 6.93
N GLU A 621 -14.32 -17.68 7.36
CA GLU A 621 -12.99 -18.05 7.82
C GLU A 621 -12.97 -18.29 9.35
N PRO A 622 -12.45 -19.45 9.80
CA PRO A 622 -12.30 -19.74 11.21
C PRO A 622 -11.09 -19.05 11.83
N GLY A 623 -11.29 -18.44 12.98
CA GLY A 623 -10.22 -18.12 13.92
C GLY A 623 -9.66 -19.37 14.63
N SER A 624 -8.57 -19.16 15.36
CA SER A 624 -7.87 -20.25 16.08
C SER A 624 -8.73 -20.93 17.17
N PHE A 625 -9.77 -20.25 17.67
CA PHE A 625 -10.59 -20.71 18.79
C PHE A 625 -11.98 -21.24 18.39
N ASN A 626 -12.35 -21.18 17.11
CA ASN A 626 -13.64 -21.63 16.60
C ASN A 626 -13.61 -22.50 15.31
N PRO A 627 -12.55 -23.28 15.01
CA PRO A 627 -12.41 -23.96 13.71
C PRO A 627 -13.49 -25.01 13.39
N GLN A 628 -14.18 -25.51 14.42
CA GLN A 628 -15.23 -26.53 14.31
C GLN A 628 -16.65 -25.95 14.39
N THR A 629 -16.81 -24.71 14.84
CA THR A 629 -18.13 -24.12 15.11
C THR A 629 -18.46 -22.95 14.19
N VAL A 630 -17.48 -22.39 13.48
CA VAL A 630 -17.67 -21.19 12.64
C VAL A 630 -18.78 -21.37 11.59
N LEU A 631 -18.82 -22.52 10.90
CA LEU A 631 -19.77 -22.78 9.83
C LEU A 631 -21.21 -22.99 10.34
N PRO A 632 -21.46 -23.86 11.34
CA PRO A 632 -22.78 -23.96 11.97
C PRO A 632 -23.28 -22.64 12.57
N GLU A 633 -22.39 -21.84 13.16
CA GLU A 633 -22.76 -20.54 13.73
C GLU A 633 -23.10 -19.51 12.64
N ALA A 634 -22.38 -19.52 11.51
CA ALA A 634 -22.73 -18.69 10.36
C ALA A 634 -24.10 -19.08 9.78
N TRP A 635 -24.38 -20.37 9.58
CA TRP A 635 -25.72 -20.83 9.18
C TRP A 635 -26.80 -20.41 10.17
N SER A 636 -26.53 -20.48 11.47
CA SER A 636 -27.45 -20.00 12.50
C SER A 636 -27.66 -18.49 12.42
N PHE A 637 -26.61 -17.70 12.18
CA PHE A 637 -26.68 -16.24 12.07
C PHE A 637 -27.51 -15.82 10.85
N PHE A 638 -27.31 -16.48 9.71
CA PHE A 638 -28.06 -16.24 8.47
C PHE A 638 -29.43 -16.92 8.43
N GLY A 639 -29.87 -17.54 9.53
CA GLY A 639 -31.18 -18.19 9.59
C GLY A 639 -31.37 -19.32 8.59
N SER A 640 -30.27 -19.94 8.12
CA SER A 640 -30.29 -20.95 7.07
C SER A 640 -31.22 -22.12 7.44
N PRO A 641 -31.98 -22.69 6.49
CA PRO A 641 -32.81 -23.86 6.75
C PRO A 641 -31.97 -25.12 6.98
N VAL A 642 -32.49 -26.06 7.78
CA VAL A 642 -31.93 -27.41 7.94
C VAL A 642 -32.56 -28.33 6.90
N TYR A 643 -31.76 -29.08 6.17
CA TYR A 643 -32.23 -29.94 5.06
C TYR A 643 -33.12 -31.14 5.47
N SER A 644 -33.42 -31.34 6.76
CA SER A 644 -34.21 -32.49 7.22
C SER A 644 -35.71 -32.20 7.37
N VAL A 645 -36.52 -33.05 6.72
CA VAL A 645 -37.97 -33.32 6.85
C VAL A 645 -38.82 -32.15 7.38
N PRO A 646 -39.58 -31.46 6.51
CA PRO A 646 -40.44 -30.36 6.94
C PRO A 646 -41.55 -30.86 7.87
N THR A 647 -41.52 -30.44 9.13
CA THR A 647 -42.62 -30.63 10.08
C THR A 647 -43.71 -29.60 9.74
N ALA A 648 -44.88 -30.08 9.29
CA ALA A 648 -46.08 -29.26 9.08
C ALA A 648 -45.90 -28.03 8.15
N GLY A 649 -45.06 -28.13 7.11
CA GLY A 649 -44.97 -27.12 6.06
C GLY A 649 -44.03 -25.94 6.32
N GLN A 650 -43.23 -25.98 7.40
CA GLN A 650 -42.12 -25.04 7.62
C GLN A 650 -40.81 -25.83 7.77
N ALA A 651 -39.76 -25.42 7.06
CA ALA A 651 -38.42 -25.95 7.25
C ALA A 651 -37.88 -25.44 8.60
N GLY A 652 -37.36 -26.33 9.44
CA GLY A 652 -36.68 -25.92 10.68
C GLY A 652 -35.41 -25.13 10.36
N ARG A 653 -35.10 -24.10 11.16
CA ARG A 653 -33.90 -23.26 10.97
C ARG A 653 -32.71 -23.79 11.77
N PHE A 654 -31.48 -23.51 11.32
CA PHE A 654 -30.26 -23.88 12.04
C PHE A 654 -30.22 -23.29 13.47
N SER A 655 -30.76 -22.08 13.65
CA SER A 655 -30.91 -21.45 14.96
C SER A 655 -31.86 -22.18 15.92
N GLU A 656 -32.67 -23.12 15.43
CA GLU A 656 -33.66 -23.87 16.22
C GLU A 656 -33.21 -25.30 16.55
N ILE A 657 -32.09 -25.77 15.98
CA ILE A 657 -31.59 -27.14 16.18
C ILE A 657 -31.35 -27.44 17.65
N HIS A 658 -30.79 -26.51 18.43
CA HIS A 658 -30.54 -26.74 19.85
C HIS A 658 -31.83 -26.90 20.68
N LYS A 659 -32.99 -26.51 20.13
CA LYS A 659 -34.30 -26.68 20.75
C LYS A 659 -35.03 -27.94 20.27
N ARG A 660 -34.49 -28.65 19.27
CA ARG A 660 -35.17 -29.74 18.55
C ARG A 660 -34.30 -30.97 18.35
N HIS A 661 -34.80 -32.14 18.69
CA HIS A 661 -34.16 -33.40 18.33
C HIS A 661 -34.64 -33.83 16.93
N PHE A 662 -33.75 -33.90 15.94
CA PHE A 662 -34.09 -34.24 14.54
C PHE A 662 -35.27 -33.43 13.96
N GLY A 663 -35.38 -32.14 14.29
CA GLY A 663 -36.47 -31.28 13.81
C GLY A 663 -37.80 -31.44 14.54
N TYR A 664 -37.85 -32.25 15.60
CA TYR A 664 -39.02 -32.38 16.48
C TYR A 664 -38.80 -31.67 17.83
N ASP A 665 -39.86 -31.06 18.36
CA ASP A 665 -39.94 -30.61 19.76
C ASP A 665 -40.19 -31.83 20.70
N ALA A 666 -39.41 -32.90 20.52
CA ALA A 666 -39.51 -34.12 21.32
C ALA A 666 -38.10 -34.59 21.71
N PRO A 667 -37.84 -34.99 22.96
CA PRO A 667 -36.57 -35.65 23.30
C PRO A 667 -36.44 -36.99 22.55
N PRO A 668 -35.22 -37.50 22.35
CA PRO A 668 -35.00 -38.86 21.81
C PRO A 668 -35.90 -39.85 22.54
N LEU A 669 -36.62 -40.68 21.77
CA LEU A 669 -37.54 -41.66 22.37
C LEU A 669 -36.75 -42.75 23.11
N TYR A 670 -35.51 -43.02 22.70
CA TYR A 670 -34.64 -44.04 23.27
C TYR A 670 -33.16 -43.62 23.22
N ILE A 671 -32.37 -44.01 24.22
CA ILE A 671 -30.90 -43.87 24.23
C ILE A 671 -30.29 -45.28 24.16
N VAL A 672 -29.36 -45.51 23.23
CA VAL A 672 -28.63 -46.78 23.09
C VAL A 672 -27.14 -46.61 23.40
N GLY A 673 -26.49 -47.66 23.92
CA GLY A 673 -25.07 -47.65 24.26
C GLY A 673 -24.78 -47.30 25.72
N ALA A 674 -23.56 -46.82 26.02
CA ALA A 674 -23.06 -46.64 27.40
C ALA A 674 -23.86 -45.65 28.28
N TYR A 675 -24.76 -44.87 27.67
CA TYR A 675 -25.65 -43.91 28.33
C TYR A 675 -27.08 -44.45 28.54
N ALA A 676 -27.37 -45.69 28.12
CA ALA A 676 -28.66 -46.31 28.38
C ALA A 676 -28.81 -46.60 29.90
N PRO A 677 -29.97 -46.30 30.52
CA PRO A 677 -30.21 -46.58 31.94
C PRO A 677 -30.07 -48.07 32.30
N THR A 678 -30.22 -48.96 31.31
CA THR A 678 -29.95 -50.39 31.43
C THR A 678 -29.30 -50.92 30.15
N ASN A 679 -28.25 -51.75 30.29
CA ASN A 679 -27.59 -52.47 29.18
C ASN A 679 -28.21 -53.86 28.97
N GLU A 680 -29.45 -54.08 29.40
CA GLU A 680 -30.15 -55.33 29.14
C GLU A 680 -30.49 -55.40 27.65
N TRP A 681 -29.98 -56.43 27.00
CA TRP A 681 -29.95 -56.63 25.56
C TRP A 681 -31.34 -56.46 24.95
N LYS A 682 -31.56 -55.36 24.22
CA LYS A 682 -32.66 -55.23 23.27
C LYS A 682 -32.15 -55.47 21.86
N ILE A 683 -32.89 -56.25 21.09
CA ILE A 683 -32.55 -56.58 19.70
C ILE A 683 -32.87 -55.35 18.85
N TRP A 684 -32.01 -55.00 17.88
CA TRP A 684 -32.23 -53.83 16.98
C TRP A 684 -33.61 -53.81 16.33
N SER A 685 -34.22 -54.97 16.09
CA SER A 685 -35.56 -55.14 15.54
C SER A 685 -36.71 -54.77 16.47
N GLU A 686 -36.45 -54.58 17.77
CA GLU A 686 -37.44 -54.24 18.80
C GLU A 686 -37.39 -52.76 19.18
N VAL A 687 -36.45 -52.01 18.61
CA VAL A 687 -36.38 -50.55 18.70
C VAL A 687 -37.17 -50.00 17.51
N PRO A 688 -38.27 -49.27 17.73
CA PRO A 688 -38.94 -48.56 16.64
C PRO A 688 -37.94 -47.64 15.95
N LEU A 689 -37.89 -47.65 14.62
CA LEU A 689 -37.13 -46.62 13.89
C LEU A 689 -37.76 -45.26 14.19
N GLU A 690 -36.95 -44.30 14.63
CA GLU A 690 -37.37 -42.89 14.80
C GLU A 690 -37.76 -42.26 13.46
#